data_AF-A0A7X9AKQ4-F1
#
_entry.id   AF-A0A7X9AKQ4-F1
#
_cell.length_a   1.000
_cell.length_b   1.000
_cell.length_c   1.000
_cell.angle_alpha   90.00
_cell.angle_beta   90.00
_cell.angle_gamma   90.00
#
_symmetry.space_group_name_H-M   'P 1'
#
loop_
_entity.id
_entity.type
_entity.pdbx_description
1 polymer ?
#
loop_
_entity_poly.entity_id
_entity_poly.type
_entity_poly.pdbx_seq_one_letter_code
_entity_poly.pdbx_strand_id
1 'polypeptide(L)'
;LASEEAGQTGQAGQAPPDIILYQEDFEDGDLAVSDADLANGLTWTADGSLTIGTAGSYDSKAVRMNAGASIISTQVITEPEYTVSFTTINWYNTPSRVMVAYLDERNYYSFSPTTGHVYCCMDGVETELGTDSVRRLIGSPRQNPSVNRYKVYFSNDGSSVTIAVDRDGYDNRKDYEFTYTDKTAKAVSRFTGGRIKLARVDTDTSRYWVNFDDIIVTKGKLQSALPRGPARLYVSLARGNDSFDGTEARPFKTIQMAVDASYPGDEIIVEDGLYDESVKFAQNRIYAEKGNRLVIKSRNRHKAVLNNGISLAYGDYATLDGFEVTGQGINMGKSTGAEVINNYIHDVGTGITAAGVNGRAAGNYILRCSFGITVSGTNMLVENNEIERLIYRSGDSDFFRFFGEGHIIRGNYMHGTRKEDIGPAHVDGFQTFDNNGEFARHIIIEGNFIEDFYHQGFMGEGKYYYHSYDIVFRNNVFKDAAAWGMCISQLKDVKVYNNLFINMYQHGVGYSGTDEKPATGEVRNNIFYNARNCYFGIDTAKYGSNNILFRSDPYQKYSQDSFPNDFVNVDPLFTDIDNDDYSLHPNSPAVDNGTSLDFSSDFAVNRRPVGKGWDIGPFEFQGSDLPVAYIRYDNVVSKNTGYEPFRVSFDGSDSYAPEGRSIVSYNWDFGDGSTGNGPITDHVFRTGRHTVRLTVTDDTGEKHTASQVFDVLPSVYPNLYLYLPFDGNSLDASGKNMTVTSDEGTIFENSSYGRSIRFNNNKSRAVSVSHSDYLDGLDEITISFFAKKDKKDTAANVVNKHTVYSVSITANGISG
;
A
#
# COMPACT_ATOMS: atom_id res chain seq x y z
N LEU A 1 41.91 -17.55 -24.68
CA LEU A 1 43.32 -17.66 -24.27
C LEU A 1 43.43 -16.98 -22.90
N ALA A 2 43.64 -17.68 -21.78
CA ALA A 2 43.85 -19.11 -21.62
C ALA A 2 42.56 -19.89 -21.31
N SER A 3 42.58 -21.18 -21.65
CA SER A 3 41.61 -22.19 -21.26
C SER A 3 42.44 -23.37 -20.75
N GLU A 4 42.78 -23.34 -19.47
CA GLU A 4 43.49 -24.38 -18.70
C GLU A 4 43.31 -24.03 -17.20
N GLU A 5 43.47 -25.03 -16.32
CA GLU A 5 43.12 -24.96 -14.89
C GLU A 5 41.62 -24.95 -14.53
N ALA A 6 40.80 -25.70 -15.28
CA ALA A 6 39.68 -26.43 -14.67
C ALA A 6 40.18 -27.74 -14.01
N GLY A 7 41.17 -27.60 -13.13
CA GLY A 7 41.71 -28.70 -12.32
C GLY A 7 40.81 -29.00 -11.12
N GLN A 8 40.76 -30.26 -10.69
CA GLN A 8 39.98 -30.70 -9.53
C GLN A 8 40.64 -30.27 -8.20
N THR A 9 40.74 -28.97 -7.94
CA THR A 9 41.30 -28.41 -6.69
C THR A 9 40.50 -27.21 -6.17
N GLY A 10 39.17 -27.27 -6.27
CA GLY A 10 38.30 -26.47 -5.41
C GLY A 10 38.38 -27.01 -3.98
N GLN A 11 39.36 -26.55 -3.19
CA GLN A 11 39.43 -26.83 -1.76
C GLN A 11 38.23 -26.20 -1.06
N ALA A 12 37.20 -26.99 -0.82
CA ALA A 12 36.11 -26.63 0.07
C ALA A 12 36.66 -26.55 1.50
N GLY A 13 36.73 -25.35 2.06
CA GLY A 13 36.91 -25.11 3.48
C GLY A 13 38.15 -25.74 4.13
N GLN A 14 39.35 -25.22 3.83
CA GLN A 14 40.38 -25.21 4.87
C GLN A 14 39.90 -24.29 6.00
N ALA A 15 39.29 -24.88 7.03
CA ALA A 15 39.08 -24.21 8.30
C ALA A 15 40.43 -23.68 8.79
N PRO A 16 40.54 -22.41 9.23
CA PRO A 16 41.83 -21.85 9.59
C PRO A 16 42.44 -22.65 10.77
N PRO A 17 43.77 -22.89 10.78
CA PRO A 17 44.40 -23.86 11.69
C PRO A 17 44.16 -23.63 13.19
N ASP A 18 43.84 -22.40 13.58
CA ASP A 18 43.58 -22.00 14.96
C ASP A 18 42.19 -22.40 15.49
N ILE A 19 41.24 -22.77 14.61
CA ILE A 19 39.91 -23.25 15.02
C ILE A 19 39.76 -24.78 14.96
N ILE A 20 40.77 -25.50 14.47
CA ILE A 20 40.73 -26.96 14.33
C ILE A 20 40.96 -27.62 15.69
N LEU A 21 39.99 -28.42 16.13
CA LEU A 21 40.06 -29.22 17.35
C LEU A 21 40.72 -30.57 17.09
N TYR A 22 40.27 -31.29 16.05
CA TYR A 22 40.77 -32.61 15.67
C TYR A 22 40.58 -32.89 14.17
N GLN A 23 41.39 -33.77 13.57
CA GLN A 23 41.30 -34.16 12.15
C GLN A 23 41.56 -35.66 11.91
N GLU A 24 41.14 -36.17 10.75
CA GLU A 24 41.43 -37.52 10.24
C GLU A 24 41.21 -37.56 8.71
N ASP A 25 42.19 -38.04 7.96
CA ASP A 25 42.10 -38.35 6.51
C ASP A 25 42.37 -39.84 6.20
N PHE A 26 42.66 -40.65 7.22
CA PHE A 26 42.97 -42.07 7.10
C PHE A 26 44.18 -42.38 6.19
N GLU A 27 45.05 -41.39 5.89
CA GLU A 27 46.18 -41.59 4.99
C GLU A 27 47.38 -42.32 5.61
N ASP A 28 47.49 -42.42 6.93
CA ASP A 28 48.45 -43.35 7.56
C ASP A 28 48.04 -44.83 7.37
N GLY A 29 46.74 -45.12 7.35
CA GLY A 29 46.15 -46.45 7.28
C GLY A 29 45.93 -47.16 8.63
N ASP A 30 46.05 -46.49 9.78
CA ASP A 30 45.94 -47.10 11.12
C ASP A 30 45.01 -46.31 12.08
N LEU A 31 43.78 -46.79 12.24
CA LEU A 31 42.79 -46.23 13.17
C LEU A 31 43.27 -46.08 14.63
N ALA A 32 44.29 -46.82 15.07
CA ALA A 32 44.75 -46.80 16.47
C ALA A 32 45.84 -45.75 16.74
N VAL A 33 46.45 -45.19 15.69
CA VAL A 33 47.53 -44.20 15.77
C VAL A 33 46.99 -42.85 15.28
N SER A 34 47.58 -41.76 15.77
CA SER A 34 47.23 -40.40 15.37
C SER A 34 48.16 -40.00 14.25
N ASP A 35 47.63 -39.58 13.09
CA ASP A 35 48.45 -39.15 11.97
C ASP A 35 49.36 -37.97 12.38
N ALA A 36 50.65 -38.11 12.10
CA ALA A 36 51.68 -37.16 12.49
C ALA A 36 51.76 -35.93 11.56
N ASP A 37 51.19 -36.01 10.36
CA ASP A 37 51.12 -34.91 9.40
C ASP A 37 49.87 -34.02 9.63
N LEU A 38 48.92 -34.46 10.48
CA LEU A 38 47.71 -33.72 10.85
C LEU A 38 47.81 -32.96 12.18
N ALA A 39 47.08 -31.84 12.28
CA ALA A 39 46.96 -31.08 13.52
C ALA A 39 45.91 -31.74 14.44
N ASN A 40 46.36 -32.33 15.56
CA ASN A 40 45.51 -33.04 16.53
C ASN A 40 44.74 -34.23 15.91
N GLY A 41 45.45 -35.16 15.27
CA GLY A 41 44.85 -36.36 14.66
C GLY A 41 43.95 -37.14 15.63
N LEU A 42 42.76 -37.54 15.18
CA LEU A 42 41.87 -38.45 15.89
C LEU A 42 42.50 -39.84 16.01
N THR A 43 41.93 -40.67 16.88
CA THR A 43 42.13 -42.13 16.85
C THR A 43 40.80 -42.79 17.17
N TRP A 44 40.62 -44.05 16.76
CA TRP A 44 39.31 -44.68 16.71
C TRP A 44 39.31 -46.11 17.26
N THR A 45 38.22 -46.47 17.95
CA THR A 45 37.90 -47.87 18.25
C THR A 45 36.95 -48.42 17.19
N ALA A 46 37.35 -49.50 16.53
CA ALA A 46 36.56 -50.20 15.51
C ALA A 46 35.68 -51.32 16.08
N ASP A 47 34.51 -51.51 15.48
CA ASP A 47 33.65 -52.68 15.65
C ASP A 47 33.12 -53.18 14.29
N GLY A 48 32.92 -54.49 14.18
CA GLY A 48 32.49 -55.16 12.95
C GLY A 48 33.59 -55.31 11.87
N SER A 49 33.16 -55.42 10.61
CA SER A 49 34.04 -55.70 9.45
C SER A 49 34.32 -54.43 8.66
N LEU A 50 35.57 -53.96 8.70
CA LEU A 50 36.05 -52.77 8.01
C LEU A 50 37.51 -52.88 7.55
N THR A 51 37.95 -51.96 6.69
CA THR A 51 39.34 -51.81 6.21
C THR A 51 39.61 -50.35 5.85
N ILE A 52 40.85 -49.85 5.99
CA ILE A 52 41.27 -48.59 5.35
C ILE A 52 41.84 -48.88 3.97
N GLY A 53 41.54 -48.03 2.99
CA GLY A 53 42.14 -48.06 1.65
C GLY A 53 41.32 -47.29 0.62
N THR A 54 41.80 -47.24 -0.63
CA THR A 54 41.13 -46.47 -1.70
C THR A 54 39.75 -47.04 -2.05
N ALA A 55 38.84 -46.15 -2.45
CA ALA A 55 37.45 -46.47 -2.75
C ALA A 55 37.14 -46.33 -4.25
N GLY A 56 37.51 -47.35 -5.04
CA GLY A 56 37.19 -47.40 -6.47
C GLY A 56 38.02 -46.41 -7.29
N SER A 57 37.39 -45.34 -7.79
CA SER A 57 38.04 -44.23 -8.52
C SER A 57 38.20 -42.97 -7.67
N TYR A 58 38.21 -43.14 -6.36
CA TYR A 58 38.51 -42.10 -5.38
C TYR A 58 39.94 -42.35 -4.90
N ASP A 59 40.83 -41.39 -5.18
CA ASP A 59 42.28 -41.59 -5.10
C ASP A 59 42.84 -41.56 -3.66
N SER A 60 42.13 -40.90 -2.74
CA SER A 60 42.41 -40.89 -1.30
C SER A 60 42.01 -42.23 -0.64
N LYS A 61 42.67 -42.56 0.48
CA LYS A 61 42.21 -43.60 1.40
C LYS A 61 40.91 -43.17 2.08
N ALA A 62 40.18 -44.15 2.57
CA ALA A 62 38.96 -43.92 3.34
C ALA A 62 38.80 -45.08 4.33
N VAL A 63 38.12 -44.84 5.46
CA VAL A 63 37.63 -45.97 6.27
C VAL A 63 36.42 -46.58 5.57
N ARG A 64 36.54 -47.86 5.20
CA ARG A 64 35.55 -48.59 4.42
C ARG A 64 34.82 -49.57 5.34
N MET A 65 33.49 -49.53 5.37
CA MET A 65 32.63 -50.29 6.29
C MET A 65 31.68 -51.26 5.58
N ASN A 66 31.69 -52.50 6.07
CA ASN A 66 30.69 -53.53 5.74
C ASN A 66 29.46 -53.43 6.68
N ALA A 67 28.43 -54.25 6.44
CA ALA A 67 27.18 -54.22 7.20
C ALA A 67 27.40 -54.33 8.72
N GLY A 68 26.74 -53.45 9.48
CA GLY A 68 26.87 -53.36 10.94
C GLY A 68 28.21 -52.85 11.48
N ALA A 69 29.20 -52.50 10.64
CA ALA A 69 30.48 -52.00 11.11
C ALA A 69 30.42 -50.52 11.50
N SER A 70 31.25 -50.13 12.49
CA SER A 70 31.36 -48.74 12.95
C SER A 70 32.73 -48.42 13.54
N ILE A 71 33.05 -47.12 13.62
CA ILE A 71 34.17 -46.60 14.41
C ILE A 71 33.71 -45.49 15.33
N ILE A 72 34.36 -45.35 16.50
CA ILE A 72 34.06 -44.33 17.51
C ILE A 72 35.36 -43.61 17.88
N SER A 73 35.36 -42.28 17.90
CA SER A 73 36.53 -41.48 18.28
C SER A 73 36.93 -41.75 19.73
N THR A 74 38.22 -41.92 20.02
CA THR A 74 38.69 -42.07 21.40
C THR A 74 38.60 -40.73 22.14
N GLN A 75 38.92 -39.64 21.44
CA GLN A 75 38.81 -38.26 21.88
C GLN A 75 37.35 -37.88 22.16
N VAL A 76 37.13 -37.15 23.25
CA VAL A 76 35.84 -36.58 23.63
C VAL A 76 35.89 -35.08 23.35
N ILE A 77 34.93 -34.58 22.57
CA ILE A 77 34.76 -33.16 22.29
C ILE A 77 34.03 -32.55 23.49
N THR A 78 34.70 -31.64 24.20
CA THR A 78 34.17 -30.94 25.39
C THR A 78 33.81 -29.48 25.13
N GLU A 79 34.06 -28.97 23.92
CA GLU A 79 33.60 -27.66 23.51
C GLU A 79 32.05 -27.69 23.41
N PRO A 80 31.34 -26.70 23.99
CA PRO A 80 29.88 -26.66 23.95
C PRO A 80 29.33 -26.33 22.56
N GLU A 81 30.19 -25.84 21.66
CA GLU A 81 29.86 -25.44 20.29
C GLU A 81 30.97 -25.91 19.34
N TYR A 82 30.64 -26.74 18.36
CA TYR A 82 31.59 -27.28 17.37
C TYR A 82 30.91 -27.69 16.07
N THR A 83 31.69 -27.82 15.00
CA THR A 83 31.23 -28.38 13.71
C THR A 83 32.07 -29.60 13.33
N VAL A 84 31.40 -30.67 12.90
CA VAL A 84 32.03 -31.88 12.35
C VAL A 84 31.81 -31.91 10.84
N SER A 85 32.87 -31.74 10.06
CA SER A 85 32.86 -31.90 8.61
C SER A 85 33.38 -33.31 8.24
N PHE A 86 32.87 -33.88 7.15
CA PHE A 86 33.28 -35.20 6.67
C PHE A 86 32.88 -35.44 5.20
N THR A 87 33.67 -36.24 4.50
CA THR A 87 33.36 -36.82 3.18
C THR A 87 32.71 -38.21 3.35
N THR A 88 31.73 -38.51 2.51
CA THR A 88 31.12 -39.84 2.36
C THR A 88 31.20 -40.30 0.91
N ILE A 89 31.64 -41.54 0.70
CA ILE A 89 31.66 -42.20 -0.60
C ILE A 89 30.72 -43.40 -0.53
N ASN A 90 29.55 -43.29 -1.16
CA ASN A 90 28.46 -44.24 -1.02
C ASN A 90 28.09 -44.90 -2.37
N TRP A 91 28.02 -46.23 -2.37
CA TRP A 91 27.42 -46.99 -3.47
C TRP A 91 25.95 -47.30 -3.18
N TYR A 92 25.10 -47.15 -4.20
CA TYR A 92 23.66 -47.43 -4.17
C TYR A 92 22.88 -46.81 -3.00
N ASN A 93 23.37 -45.70 -2.42
CA ASN A 93 22.80 -45.09 -1.21
C ASN A 93 22.64 -46.13 -0.07
N THR A 94 23.72 -46.85 0.25
CA THR A 94 23.75 -47.80 1.38
C THR A 94 23.50 -47.08 2.72
N PRO A 95 22.72 -47.63 3.68
CA PRO A 95 22.36 -46.96 4.92
C PRO A 95 23.53 -46.63 5.85
N SER A 96 23.69 -45.35 6.17
CA SER A 96 24.76 -44.85 7.03
C SER A 96 24.27 -43.81 8.04
N ARG A 97 25.01 -43.69 9.16
CA ARG A 97 24.83 -42.66 10.18
C ARG A 97 26.19 -42.05 10.57
N VAL A 98 26.18 -40.75 10.76
CA VAL A 98 27.23 -40.00 11.48
C VAL A 98 26.59 -39.48 12.75
N MET A 99 27.10 -39.91 13.90
CA MET A 99 26.60 -39.50 15.22
C MET A 99 27.51 -38.42 15.79
N VAL A 100 26.91 -37.32 16.22
CA VAL A 100 27.56 -36.19 16.90
C VAL A 100 27.03 -36.11 18.33
N ALA A 101 27.85 -35.60 19.25
CA ALA A 101 27.59 -35.68 20.69
C ALA A 101 27.21 -37.12 21.14
N TYR A 102 27.87 -38.13 20.57
CA TYR A 102 27.64 -39.53 20.93
C TYR A 102 28.17 -39.78 22.34
N LEU A 103 27.29 -40.21 23.25
CA LEU A 103 27.65 -40.58 24.63
C LEU A 103 27.66 -42.10 24.78
N ASP A 104 26.60 -42.75 24.32
CA ASP A 104 26.40 -44.20 24.31
C ASP A 104 25.30 -44.58 23.28
N GLU A 105 25.07 -45.87 23.05
CA GLU A 105 24.04 -46.38 22.12
C GLU A 105 22.59 -45.96 22.46
N ARG A 106 22.37 -45.33 23.62
CA ARG A 106 21.07 -44.83 24.09
C ARG A 106 20.97 -43.31 24.06
N ASN A 107 22.06 -42.59 23.80
CA ASN A 107 22.13 -41.12 23.89
C ASN A 107 23.10 -40.55 22.83
N TYR A 108 22.55 -40.02 21.74
CA TYR A 108 23.30 -39.35 20.67
C TYR A 108 22.39 -38.46 19.83
N TYR A 109 22.96 -37.48 19.13
CA TYR A 109 22.36 -36.95 17.90
C TYR A 109 22.99 -37.64 16.70
N SER A 110 22.24 -37.87 15.63
CA SER A 110 22.81 -38.41 14.40
C SER A 110 22.23 -37.80 13.14
N PHE A 111 23.02 -37.82 12.08
CA PHE A 111 22.62 -37.47 10.73
C PHE A 111 22.80 -38.69 9.82
N SER A 112 21.93 -38.84 8.82
CA SER A 112 22.02 -39.89 7.81
C SER A 112 22.34 -39.30 6.44
N PRO A 113 23.60 -39.41 5.97
CA PRO A 113 24.02 -39.00 4.61
C PRO A 113 23.13 -39.61 3.51
N THR A 114 22.67 -40.83 3.76
CA THR A 114 21.84 -41.62 2.85
C THR A 114 20.46 -41.02 2.62
N THR A 115 19.75 -40.60 3.69
CA THR A 115 18.35 -40.13 3.60
C THR A 115 18.21 -38.61 3.69
N GLY A 116 19.21 -37.90 4.21
CA GLY A 116 19.11 -36.49 4.55
C GLY A 116 18.29 -36.23 5.83
N HIS A 117 18.16 -37.22 6.71
CA HIS A 117 17.37 -37.11 7.94
C HIS A 117 18.28 -36.99 9.17
N VAL A 118 17.84 -36.23 10.17
CA VAL A 118 18.53 -36.02 11.46
C VAL A 118 17.71 -36.69 12.57
N TYR A 119 18.38 -37.22 13.60
CA TYR A 119 17.77 -37.99 14.68
C TYR A 119 18.34 -37.59 16.05
N CYS A 120 17.53 -37.71 17.09
CA CYS A 120 17.95 -37.70 18.49
C CYS A 120 17.60 -39.05 19.12
N CYS A 121 18.58 -39.75 19.67
CA CYS A 121 18.36 -40.88 20.56
C CYS A 121 18.47 -40.43 22.01
N MET A 122 17.47 -40.73 22.84
CA MET A 122 17.45 -40.36 24.25
C MET A 122 16.88 -41.49 25.11
N ASP A 123 17.67 -41.97 26.08
CA ASP A 123 17.41 -43.20 26.84
C ASP A 123 17.12 -44.45 25.96
N GLY A 124 17.56 -44.47 24.71
CA GLY A 124 17.33 -45.57 23.76
C GLY A 124 16.07 -45.43 22.90
N VAL A 125 15.38 -44.28 22.96
CA VAL A 125 14.29 -43.94 22.03
C VAL A 125 14.86 -43.00 20.97
N GLU A 126 15.01 -43.47 19.72
CA GLU A 126 15.37 -42.62 18.57
C GLU A 126 14.13 -41.91 18.02
N THR A 127 14.25 -40.60 17.79
CA THR A 127 13.22 -39.73 17.20
C THR A 127 13.82 -39.01 16.00
N GLU A 128 13.14 -39.04 14.86
CA GLU A 128 13.50 -38.23 13.69
C GLU A 128 13.18 -36.76 13.95
N LEU A 129 14.17 -35.88 13.76
CA LEU A 129 14.06 -34.44 13.97
C LEU A 129 13.64 -33.78 12.67
N GLY A 130 12.50 -33.09 12.68
CA GLY A 130 11.98 -32.36 11.55
C GLY A 130 11.16 -31.15 11.98
N THR A 131 11.03 -30.20 11.06
CA THR A 131 10.03 -29.12 11.11
C THR A 131 9.22 -29.19 9.82
N ASP A 132 7.94 -28.78 9.86
CA ASP A 132 7.03 -28.85 8.70
C ASP A 132 7.52 -28.05 7.47
N SER A 133 8.51 -27.17 7.67
CA SER A 133 9.05 -26.23 6.68
C SER A 133 10.19 -26.77 5.82
N VAL A 134 10.91 -27.82 6.26
CA VAL A 134 12.14 -28.29 5.60
C VAL A 134 11.94 -29.68 4.98
N ARG A 135 11.47 -29.69 3.73
CA ARG A 135 11.44 -30.91 2.90
C ARG A 135 12.86 -31.33 2.53
N ARG A 136 13.43 -32.30 3.28
CA ARG A 136 14.69 -33.02 3.02
C ARG A 136 15.91 -32.14 2.71
N LEU A 137 16.92 -32.20 3.59
CA LEU A 137 18.32 -32.00 3.18
C LEU A 137 18.59 -32.76 1.89
N ILE A 138 19.46 -32.24 1.01
CA ILE A 138 19.68 -32.86 -0.30
C ILE A 138 20.37 -34.21 -0.08
N GLY A 139 19.58 -35.28 -0.04
CA GLY A 139 20.07 -36.65 0.13
C GLY A 139 21.02 -37.05 -1.01
N SER A 140 21.88 -38.03 -0.73
CA SER A 140 22.90 -38.52 -1.66
C SER A 140 22.34 -38.68 -3.10
N PRO A 141 22.98 -38.06 -4.11
CA PRO A 141 22.48 -37.99 -5.48
C PRO A 141 22.53 -39.39 -6.11
N ARG A 142 21.76 -39.61 -7.18
CA ARG A 142 21.75 -40.88 -7.92
C ARG A 142 22.98 -41.05 -8.83
N GLN A 143 24.16 -40.99 -8.21
CA GLN A 143 25.47 -41.30 -8.79
C GLN A 143 26.06 -42.51 -8.04
N ASN A 144 27.02 -43.21 -8.64
CA ASN A 144 27.50 -44.50 -8.10
C ASN A 144 28.98 -44.73 -8.44
N PRO A 145 29.93 -44.43 -7.53
CA PRO A 145 29.69 -43.87 -6.20
C PRO A 145 29.09 -42.47 -6.26
N SER A 146 28.37 -42.09 -5.20
CA SER A 146 28.15 -40.70 -4.86
C SER A 146 29.23 -40.28 -3.86
N VAL A 147 29.92 -39.18 -4.15
CA VAL A 147 30.84 -38.51 -3.22
C VAL A 147 30.13 -37.27 -2.70
N ASN A 148 29.96 -37.17 -1.39
CA ASN A 148 29.25 -36.06 -0.75
C ASN A 148 30.04 -35.60 0.47
N ARG A 149 30.34 -34.31 0.54
CA ARG A 149 30.83 -33.66 1.75
C ARG A 149 29.63 -33.24 2.60
N TYR A 150 29.83 -33.10 3.89
CA TYR A 150 28.84 -32.59 4.83
C TYR A 150 29.54 -31.83 5.95
N LYS A 151 28.81 -30.92 6.59
CA LYS A 151 29.17 -30.37 7.91
C LYS A 151 27.96 -30.41 8.84
N VAL A 152 28.16 -30.89 10.06
CA VAL A 152 27.16 -31.01 11.12
C VAL A 152 27.60 -30.15 12.29
N TYR A 153 26.90 -29.05 12.52
CA TYR A 153 27.08 -28.16 13.65
C TYR A 153 26.29 -28.66 14.86
N PHE A 154 26.95 -28.67 16.00
CA PHE A 154 26.39 -28.95 17.31
C PHE A 154 26.63 -27.75 18.23
N SER A 155 25.62 -27.34 18.99
CA SER A 155 25.75 -26.33 20.04
C SER A 155 24.84 -26.63 21.22
N ASN A 156 25.32 -26.38 22.43
CA ASN A 156 24.49 -26.33 23.65
C ASN A 156 24.82 -25.05 24.43
N ASP A 157 23.88 -24.10 24.43
CA ASP A 157 24.03 -22.80 25.09
C ASP A 157 23.60 -22.80 26.58
N GLY A 158 23.22 -23.96 27.12
CA GLY A 158 22.68 -24.12 28.48
C GLY A 158 21.18 -23.83 28.60
N SER A 159 20.52 -23.39 27.53
CA SER A 159 19.07 -23.21 27.40
C SER A 159 18.46 -24.06 26.28
N SER A 160 19.24 -24.41 25.27
CA SER A 160 18.84 -25.23 24.12
C SER A 160 20.03 -25.98 23.51
N VAL A 161 19.76 -27.11 22.86
CA VAL A 161 20.70 -27.81 21.97
C VAL A 161 20.31 -27.50 20.53
N THR A 162 21.24 -27.02 19.72
CA THR A 162 21.03 -26.76 18.29
C THR A 162 21.86 -27.73 17.44
N ILE A 163 21.19 -28.39 16.50
CA ILE A 163 21.82 -29.18 15.44
C ILE A 163 21.55 -28.49 14.10
N ALA A 164 22.59 -28.21 13.33
CA ALA A 164 22.45 -27.73 11.96
C ALA A 164 23.29 -28.57 10.99
N VAL A 165 22.81 -28.77 9.76
CA VAL A 165 23.48 -29.62 8.76
C VAL A 165 23.55 -28.91 7.41
N ASP A 166 24.71 -28.99 6.78
CA ASP A 166 24.94 -28.65 5.38
C ASP A 166 25.58 -29.83 4.65
N ARG A 167 25.43 -29.84 3.33
CA ARG A 167 26.05 -30.77 2.40
C ARG A 167 26.92 -30.06 1.35
N ASP A 168 26.46 -28.93 0.84
CA ASP A 168 26.82 -28.52 -0.52
C ASP A 168 27.89 -27.43 -0.58
N GLY A 169 28.39 -26.96 0.57
CA GLY A 169 29.47 -26.00 0.60
C GLY A 169 29.05 -24.62 0.07
N TYR A 170 27.75 -24.29 0.19
CA TYR A 170 27.10 -23.06 -0.28
C TYR A 170 26.59 -23.08 -1.75
N ASP A 171 26.47 -24.25 -2.38
CA ASP A 171 25.91 -24.38 -3.73
C ASP A 171 24.42 -24.01 -3.81
N ASN A 172 23.62 -24.26 -2.78
CA ASN A 172 22.25 -23.76 -2.65
C ASN A 172 22.19 -22.31 -2.10
N ARG A 173 23.34 -21.67 -1.87
CA ARG A 173 23.53 -20.34 -1.27
C ARG A 173 23.07 -20.22 0.19
N LYS A 174 22.98 -21.35 0.91
CA LYS A 174 22.73 -21.43 2.35
C LYS A 174 23.98 -21.93 3.05
N ASP A 175 24.21 -21.42 4.25
CA ASP A 175 25.32 -21.89 5.09
C ASP A 175 25.01 -23.24 5.76
N TYR A 176 23.74 -23.47 6.10
CA TYR A 176 23.22 -24.74 6.61
C TYR A 176 21.80 -24.96 6.06
N GLU A 177 21.53 -26.10 5.43
CA GLU A 177 20.21 -26.42 4.84
C GLU A 177 19.16 -26.73 5.91
N PHE A 178 19.60 -27.28 7.04
CA PHE A 178 18.77 -27.70 8.17
C PHE A 178 19.25 -27.05 9.45
N THR A 179 18.31 -26.68 10.33
CA THR A 179 18.59 -26.29 11.72
C THR A 179 17.41 -26.72 12.59
N TYR A 180 17.69 -27.38 13.71
CA TYR A 180 16.72 -27.76 14.73
C TYR A 180 17.22 -27.35 16.11
N THR A 181 16.33 -26.82 16.94
CA THR A 181 16.63 -26.36 18.31
C THR A 181 15.78 -27.11 19.32
N ASP A 182 16.42 -28.01 20.07
CA ASP A 182 15.84 -28.78 21.17
C ASP A 182 15.89 -27.94 22.46
N LYS A 183 14.72 -27.60 23.02
CA LYS A 183 14.60 -26.87 24.29
C LYS A 183 14.26 -27.77 25.47
N THR A 184 14.36 -29.09 25.33
CA THR A 184 14.06 -30.00 26.43
C THR A 184 15.18 -29.97 27.46
N ALA A 185 14.84 -29.71 28.72
CA ALA A 185 15.82 -29.62 29.81
C ALA A 185 16.68 -30.90 29.95
N LYS A 186 16.18 -32.04 29.49
CA LYS A 186 16.87 -33.34 29.48
C LYS A 186 17.91 -33.45 28.35
N ALA A 187 17.67 -32.88 27.17
CA ALA A 187 18.71 -32.76 26.13
C ALA A 187 19.80 -31.79 26.59
N VAL A 188 19.39 -30.60 27.02
CA VAL A 188 20.27 -29.49 27.44
C VAL A 188 21.20 -29.89 28.60
N SER A 189 20.70 -30.62 29.60
CA SER A 189 21.54 -31.08 30.73
C SER A 189 22.43 -32.29 30.40
N ARG A 190 22.24 -32.96 29.26
CA ARG A 190 22.92 -34.22 28.93
C ARG A 190 23.98 -34.06 27.85
N PHE A 191 23.68 -33.35 26.78
CA PHE A 191 24.57 -33.22 25.63
C PHE A 191 25.46 -31.97 25.76
N THR A 192 26.43 -32.01 26.67
CA THR A 192 27.43 -30.94 26.88
C THR A 192 28.73 -31.17 26.09
N GLY A 193 28.67 -32.02 25.06
CA GLY A 193 29.80 -32.57 24.33
C GLY A 193 29.57 -34.04 23.97
N GLY A 194 30.61 -34.73 23.49
CA GLY A 194 30.55 -36.17 23.22
C GLY A 194 31.60 -36.63 22.21
N ARG A 195 31.42 -37.83 21.68
CA ARG A 195 32.28 -38.43 20.65
C ARG A 195 31.66 -38.34 19.26
N ILE A 196 32.45 -38.69 18.26
CA ILE A 196 31.98 -38.94 16.89
C ILE A 196 31.88 -40.46 16.71
N LYS A 197 30.76 -40.95 16.19
CA LYS A 197 30.61 -42.35 15.74
C LYS A 197 30.19 -42.38 14.28
N LEU A 198 30.97 -43.05 13.44
CA LEU A 198 30.65 -43.30 12.02
C LEU A 198 30.19 -44.76 11.90
N ALA A 199 29.03 -45.01 11.29
CA ALA A 199 28.45 -46.35 11.25
C ALA A 199 27.71 -46.65 9.94
N ARG A 200 27.86 -47.88 9.46
CA ARG A 200 26.91 -48.51 8.53
C ARG A 200 25.85 -49.24 9.35
N VAL A 201 24.59 -48.84 9.19
CA VAL A 201 23.51 -49.20 10.14
C VAL A 201 22.56 -50.28 9.65
N ASP A 202 22.68 -50.73 8.40
CA ASP A 202 21.96 -51.91 7.92
C ASP A 202 22.65 -53.22 8.34
N THR A 203 21.82 -54.25 8.53
CA THR A 203 22.23 -55.64 8.74
C THR A 203 22.17 -56.47 7.46
N ASP A 204 21.98 -55.84 6.30
CA ASP A 204 21.77 -56.52 5.02
C ASP A 204 23.09 -56.99 4.39
N THR A 205 23.01 -58.06 3.61
CA THR A 205 24.11 -58.66 2.85
C THR A 205 24.54 -57.84 1.62
N SER A 206 24.12 -56.57 1.52
CA SER A 206 24.54 -55.67 0.45
C SER A 206 26.07 -55.62 0.38
N ARG A 207 26.60 -56.10 -0.75
CA ARG A 207 28.04 -56.21 -1.05
C ARG A 207 28.76 -54.85 -1.18
N TYR A 208 28.01 -53.76 -1.10
CA TYR A 208 28.52 -52.40 -1.28
C TYR A 208 28.92 -51.82 0.06
N TRP A 209 30.12 -51.24 0.12
CA TRP A 209 30.67 -50.67 1.34
C TRP A 209 30.29 -49.18 1.42
N VAL A 210 30.01 -48.71 2.63
CA VAL A 210 29.97 -47.28 2.97
C VAL A 210 31.39 -46.85 3.28
N ASN A 211 31.84 -45.68 2.82
CA ASN A 211 33.20 -45.22 3.09
C ASN A 211 33.15 -43.76 3.57
N PHE A 212 33.99 -43.43 4.55
CA PHE A 212 34.13 -42.09 5.12
C PHE A 212 35.58 -41.60 5.01
N ASP A 213 35.74 -40.29 4.84
CA ASP A 213 37.03 -39.60 4.65
C ASP A 213 36.91 -38.13 5.12
N ASP A 214 38.01 -37.36 5.13
CA ASP A 214 38.08 -35.92 5.45
C ASP A 214 37.38 -35.51 6.76
N ILE A 215 37.55 -36.23 7.88
CA ILE A 215 36.89 -35.85 9.14
C ILE A 215 37.60 -34.64 9.76
N ILE A 216 36.91 -33.51 9.89
CA ILE A 216 37.46 -32.29 10.50
C ILE A 216 36.51 -31.79 11.58
N VAL A 217 37.02 -31.61 12.80
CA VAL A 217 36.29 -31.04 13.93
C VAL A 217 36.79 -29.63 14.18
N THR A 218 35.92 -28.63 14.06
CA THR A 218 36.26 -27.22 14.33
C THR A 218 35.51 -26.69 15.54
N LYS A 219 36.11 -25.73 16.25
CA LYS A 219 35.45 -24.94 17.28
C LYS A 219 34.40 -24.03 16.65
N GLY A 220 33.23 -23.94 17.29
CA GLY A 220 32.15 -23.07 16.87
C GLY A 220 31.46 -23.47 15.56
N LYS A 221 30.57 -22.59 15.09
CA LYS A 221 29.86 -22.70 13.81
C LYS A 221 30.78 -22.37 12.62
N LEU A 222 30.98 -23.33 11.73
CA LEU A 222 31.80 -23.16 10.52
C LEU A 222 30.97 -22.60 9.36
N GLN A 223 31.16 -21.31 9.03
CA GLN A 223 30.50 -20.69 7.88
C GLN A 223 31.18 -21.07 6.56
N SER A 224 30.38 -21.42 5.55
CA SER A 224 30.87 -21.59 4.17
C SER A 224 31.14 -20.21 3.55
N ALA A 225 32.29 -20.06 2.90
CA ALA A 225 32.62 -18.82 2.21
C ALA A 225 31.74 -18.63 0.96
N LEU A 226 31.29 -17.41 0.72
CA LEU A 226 30.67 -17.03 -0.55
C LEU A 226 31.67 -17.28 -1.71
N PRO A 227 31.28 -18.01 -2.78
CA PRO A 227 32.13 -18.26 -3.95
C PRO A 227 32.67 -17.00 -4.64
N ARG A 228 31.97 -15.86 -4.46
CA ARG A 228 32.46 -14.51 -4.74
C ARG A 228 31.74 -13.49 -3.87
N GLY A 229 32.32 -12.31 -3.69
CA GLY A 229 31.62 -11.17 -3.10
C GLY A 229 30.45 -10.66 -3.98
N PRO A 230 29.61 -9.77 -3.43
CA PRO A 230 28.55 -9.08 -4.16
C PRO A 230 29.06 -8.42 -5.45
N ALA A 231 28.30 -8.56 -6.53
CA ALA A 231 28.67 -8.07 -7.85
C ALA A 231 27.45 -7.57 -8.64
N ARG A 232 27.73 -6.91 -9.78
CA ARG A 232 26.71 -6.60 -10.79
C ARG A 232 26.62 -7.73 -11.81
N LEU A 233 25.40 -8.23 -11.99
CA LEU A 233 25.03 -9.13 -13.07
C LEU A 233 24.24 -8.36 -14.12
N TYR A 234 24.42 -8.67 -15.39
CA TYR A 234 23.82 -7.94 -16.50
C TYR A 234 22.98 -8.88 -17.35
N VAL A 235 21.82 -8.41 -17.78
CA VAL A 235 20.89 -9.13 -18.67
C VAL A 235 20.68 -8.32 -19.94
N SER A 236 20.77 -8.97 -21.11
CA SER A 236 20.63 -8.30 -22.41
C SER A 236 20.01 -9.22 -23.46
N LEU A 237 18.85 -8.83 -24.01
CA LEU A 237 18.29 -9.50 -25.19
C LEU A 237 19.18 -9.36 -26.43
N ALA A 238 19.91 -8.25 -26.58
CA ALA A 238 20.72 -8.00 -27.77
C ALA A 238 22.07 -8.73 -27.75
N ARG A 239 22.71 -8.83 -26.57
CA ARG A 239 24.11 -9.28 -26.42
C ARG A 239 24.26 -10.55 -25.56
N GLY A 240 23.21 -10.97 -24.87
CA GLY A 240 23.30 -11.97 -23.81
C GLY A 240 23.23 -13.42 -24.27
N ASN A 241 23.75 -14.30 -23.42
CA ASN A 241 23.67 -15.76 -23.55
C ASN A 241 23.71 -16.38 -22.16
N ASP A 242 22.81 -17.33 -21.86
CA ASP A 242 22.70 -17.93 -20.53
C ASP A 242 23.85 -18.90 -20.18
N SER A 243 24.78 -19.15 -21.12
CA SER A 243 26.08 -19.80 -20.87
C SER A 243 27.21 -18.84 -20.51
N PHE A 244 26.94 -17.54 -20.36
CA PHE A 244 27.92 -16.54 -19.97
C PHE A 244 28.03 -16.39 -18.44
N ASP A 245 28.94 -15.52 -18.00
CA ASP A 245 29.24 -15.26 -16.57
C ASP A 245 28.41 -14.10 -15.97
N GLY A 246 27.59 -13.43 -16.78
CA GLY A 246 26.74 -12.32 -16.35
C GLY A 246 27.46 -10.98 -16.26
N THR A 247 28.72 -10.86 -16.66
CA THR A 247 29.44 -9.57 -16.68
C THR A 247 28.88 -8.62 -17.74
N GLU A 248 29.15 -7.31 -17.65
CA GLU A 248 28.65 -6.33 -18.65
C GLU A 248 29.12 -6.63 -20.09
N ALA A 249 30.30 -7.24 -20.22
CA ALA A 249 30.86 -7.70 -21.49
C ALA A 249 30.23 -9.01 -22.00
N ARG A 250 29.76 -9.87 -21.07
CA ARG A 250 29.16 -11.18 -21.35
C ARG A 250 27.86 -11.36 -20.52
N PRO A 251 26.80 -10.59 -20.82
CA PRO A 251 25.58 -10.62 -20.02
C PRO A 251 24.80 -11.94 -20.20
N PHE A 252 23.95 -12.26 -19.23
CA PHE A 252 22.92 -13.29 -19.41
C PHE A 252 21.89 -12.86 -20.45
N LYS A 253 21.18 -13.82 -21.04
CA LYS A 253 20.07 -13.57 -21.96
C LYS A 253 18.76 -13.33 -21.21
N THR A 254 18.54 -14.08 -20.13
CA THR A 254 17.31 -14.09 -19.33
C THR A 254 17.52 -13.55 -17.91
N ILE A 255 16.46 -13.00 -17.33
CA ILE A 255 16.43 -12.52 -15.95
C ILE A 255 16.45 -13.71 -15.00
N GLN A 256 15.75 -14.81 -15.33
CA GLN A 256 15.76 -16.04 -14.54
C GLN A 256 17.19 -16.59 -14.40
N MET A 257 18.01 -16.62 -15.46
CA MET A 257 19.41 -17.05 -15.34
C MET A 257 20.23 -16.13 -14.44
N ALA A 258 20.01 -14.80 -14.48
CA ALA A 258 20.70 -13.88 -13.58
C ALA A 258 20.30 -14.09 -12.11
N VAL A 259 19.02 -14.33 -11.83
CA VAL A 259 18.51 -14.72 -10.50
C VAL A 259 19.12 -16.06 -10.07
N ASP A 260 19.16 -17.05 -10.96
CA ASP A 260 19.75 -18.35 -10.67
C ASP A 260 21.28 -18.31 -10.56
N ALA A 261 21.95 -17.26 -11.04
CA ALA A 261 23.38 -17.02 -10.83
C ALA A 261 23.71 -16.17 -9.59
N SER A 262 22.71 -15.52 -8.95
CA SER A 262 22.97 -14.49 -7.93
C SER A 262 23.37 -15.03 -6.55
N TYR A 263 24.03 -14.17 -5.79
CA TYR A 263 24.37 -14.33 -4.37
C TYR A 263 23.79 -13.15 -3.56
N PRO A 264 23.66 -13.29 -2.23
CA PRO A 264 23.23 -12.20 -1.37
C PRO A 264 24.07 -10.92 -1.56
N GLY A 265 23.40 -9.78 -1.75
CA GLY A 265 24.03 -8.49 -2.02
C GLY A 265 24.21 -8.12 -3.50
N ASP A 266 23.92 -9.03 -4.45
CA ASP A 266 24.07 -8.75 -5.88
C ASP A 266 23.07 -7.70 -6.42
N GLU A 267 23.46 -7.05 -7.52
CA GLU A 267 22.62 -6.15 -8.31
C GLU A 267 22.49 -6.67 -9.76
N ILE A 268 21.28 -7.08 -10.17
CA ILE A 268 20.94 -7.51 -11.52
C ILE A 268 20.44 -6.31 -12.32
N ILE A 269 21.22 -5.89 -13.31
CA ILE A 269 20.94 -4.79 -14.26
C ILE A 269 20.34 -5.36 -15.54
N VAL A 270 19.06 -5.06 -15.81
CA VAL A 270 18.35 -5.55 -16.99
C VAL A 270 18.29 -4.46 -18.07
N GLU A 271 18.87 -4.73 -19.24
CA GLU A 271 18.83 -3.81 -20.40
C GLU A 271 17.42 -3.74 -21.02
N ASP A 272 17.14 -2.62 -21.69
CA ASP A 272 15.87 -2.34 -22.38
C ASP A 272 15.42 -3.49 -23.30
N GLY A 273 14.14 -3.85 -23.23
CA GLY A 273 13.57 -4.93 -24.03
C GLY A 273 12.36 -5.63 -23.40
N LEU A 274 11.71 -6.49 -24.17
CA LEU A 274 10.57 -7.30 -23.75
C LEU A 274 11.03 -8.68 -23.27
N TYR A 275 10.95 -8.91 -21.96
CA TYR A 275 11.30 -10.17 -21.30
C TYR A 275 10.03 -10.98 -21.06
N ASP A 276 9.70 -11.82 -22.03
CA ASP A 276 8.54 -12.73 -21.98
C ASP A 276 8.89 -14.03 -21.21
N GLU A 277 9.29 -13.86 -19.96
CA GLU A 277 9.69 -14.93 -19.03
C GLU A 277 8.97 -14.79 -17.69
N SER A 278 8.89 -15.88 -16.93
CA SER A 278 8.21 -15.92 -15.62
C SER A 278 9.24 -16.10 -14.52
N VAL A 279 9.68 -14.99 -13.92
CA VAL A 279 10.80 -14.95 -12.97
C VAL A 279 10.36 -15.43 -11.59
N LYS A 280 11.09 -16.41 -11.03
CA LYS A 280 10.77 -17.12 -9.80
C LYS A 280 12.02 -17.45 -8.98
N PHE A 281 11.83 -17.51 -7.66
CA PHE A 281 12.85 -17.85 -6.68
C PHE A 281 12.62 -19.28 -6.17
N ALA A 282 13.69 -20.03 -5.94
CA ALA A 282 13.64 -21.41 -5.44
C ALA A 282 13.54 -21.45 -3.90
N GLN A 283 12.55 -22.18 -3.38
CA GLN A 283 12.31 -22.35 -1.93
C GLN A 283 13.54 -22.83 -1.14
N ASN A 284 14.39 -23.65 -1.75
CA ASN A 284 15.55 -24.24 -1.10
C ASN A 284 16.82 -23.36 -1.16
N ARG A 285 16.73 -22.10 -1.59
CA ARG A 285 17.87 -21.19 -1.76
C ARG A 285 17.71 -19.88 -0.99
N ILE A 286 18.81 -19.27 -0.56
CA ILE A 286 18.84 -17.86 -0.13
C ILE A 286 19.36 -17.03 -1.30
N TYR A 287 18.63 -15.95 -1.61
CA TYR A 287 19.00 -15.00 -2.66
C TYR A 287 19.49 -13.68 -2.08
N ALA A 288 19.06 -13.34 -0.86
CA ALA A 288 19.37 -12.10 -0.17
C ALA A 288 19.11 -12.23 1.34
N GLU A 289 19.70 -11.33 2.11
CA GLU A 289 19.58 -11.28 3.57
C GLU A 289 19.42 -9.83 4.06
N LYS A 290 19.08 -9.66 5.34
CA LYS A 290 18.97 -8.34 5.97
C LYS A 290 20.32 -7.60 5.94
N GLY A 291 20.44 -6.62 5.05
CA GLY A 291 21.67 -5.85 4.81
C GLY A 291 22.37 -6.21 3.49
N ASN A 292 22.17 -7.43 2.99
CA ASN A 292 22.72 -7.93 1.72
C ASN A 292 21.55 -8.25 0.76
N ARG A 293 20.84 -7.19 0.34
CA ARG A 293 19.67 -7.27 -0.56
C ARG A 293 20.07 -7.73 -1.96
N LEU A 294 19.21 -8.49 -2.64
CA LEU A 294 19.30 -8.74 -4.08
C LEU A 294 18.48 -7.66 -4.76
N VAL A 295 19.10 -6.83 -5.60
CA VAL A 295 18.38 -5.79 -6.35
C VAL A 295 18.24 -6.24 -7.79
N ILE A 296 17.02 -6.45 -8.25
CA ILE A 296 16.69 -6.66 -9.66
C ILE A 296 16.14 -5.35 -10.19
N LYS A 297 16.82 -4.71 -11.16
CA LYS A 297 16.43 -3.40 -11.66
C LYS A 297 16.52 -3.26 -13.18
N SER A 298 15.61 -2.48 -13.74
CA SER A 298 15.73 -2.00 -15.12
C SER A 298 16.89 -0.99 -15.23
N ARG A 299 17.73 -1.10 -16.26
CA ARG A 299 18.86 -0.16 -16.51
C ARG A 299 18.35 1.26 -16.74
N ASN A 300 17.31 1.39 -17.56
CA ASN A 300 16.56 2.62 -17.77
C ASN A 300 15.14 2.40 -17.24
N ARG A 301 14.63 3.30 -16.39
CA ARG A 301 13.30 3.15 -15.76
C ARG A 301 12.22 2.99 -16.83
N HIS A 302 11.37 1.96 -16.67
CA HIS A 302 10.27 1.58 -17.58
C HIS A 302 10.73 1.25 -19.01
N LYS A 303 11.87 0.56 -19.17
CA LYS A 303 12.37 0.11 -20.48
C LYS A 303 12.67 -1.40 -20.57
N ALA A 304 12.94 -2.07 -19.45
CA ALA A 304 12.79 -3.51 -19.36
C ALA A 304 11.32 -3.82 -19.03
N VAL A 305 10.66 -4.58 -19.90
CA VAL A 305 9.23 -4.93 -19.83
C VAL A 305 9.09 -6.40 -19.42
N LEU A 306 8.37 -6.68 -18.33
CA LEU A 306 7.97 -8.02 -17.91
C LEU A 306 6.53 -8.30 -18.36
N ASN A 307 6.31 -9.35 -19.17
CA ASN A 307 4.99 -9.68 -19.72
C ASN A 307 4.34 -10.97 -19.13
N ASN A 308 5.13 -11.82 -18.48
CA ASN A 308 4.67 -13.12 -17.96
C ASN A 308 4.83 -13.24 -16.42
N GLY A 309 4.82 -12.08 -15.75
CA GLY A 309 4.79 -11.93 -14.30
C GLY A 309 6.12 -12.24 -13.59
N ILE A 310 6.21 -11.75 -12.35
CA ILE A 310 7.30 -12.05 -11.43
C ILE A 310 6.74 -12.32 -10.03
N SER A 311 7.25 -13.38 -9.40
CA SER A 311 6.88 -13.77 -8.04
C SER A 311 8.12 -13.77 -7.15
N LEU A 312 8.16 -12.84 -6.20
CA LEU A 312 9.22 -12.76 -5.18
C LEU A 312 9.02 -13.76 -4.03
N ALA A 313 8.11 -14.73 -4.15
CA ALA A 313 7.94 -15.81 -3.17
C ALA A 313 9.27 -16.56 -2.96
N TYR A 314 9.74 -16.65 -1.72
CA TYR A 314 11.09 -17.15 -1.32
C TYR A 314 12.26 -16.20 -1.63
N GLY A 315 12.00 -15.04 -2.25
CA GLY A 315 12.93 -13.92 -2.40
C GLY A 315 12.91 -12.98 -1.19
N ASP A 316 13.21 -13.50 -0.01
CA ASP A 316 13.40 -12.68 1.19
C ASP A 316 14.47 -11.61 0.92
N TYR A 317 14.22 -10.35 1.29
CA TYR A 317 15.07 -9.19 1.06
C TYR A 317 15.44 -8.89 -0.41
N ALA A 318 14.69 -9.44 -1.38
CA ALA A 318 14.79 -9.04 -2.78
C ALA A 318 14.08 -7.71 -3.05
N THR A 319 14.63 -6.88 -3.94
CA THR A 319 14.03 -5.62 -4.43
C THR A 319 13.82 -5.71 -5.93
N LEU A 320 12.63 -5.32 -6.42
CA LEU A 320 12.30 -5.16 -7.83
C LEU A 320 12.09 -3.68 -8.16
N ASP A 321 12.97 -3.10 -8.97
CA ASP A 321 13.09 -1.64 -9.18
C ASP A 321 12.93 -1.21 -10.65
N GLY A 322 11.90 -0.41 -10.92
CA GLY A 322 11.81 0.42 -12.13
C GLY A 322 11.47 -0.32 -13.44
N PHE A 323 10.85 -1.49 -13.40
CA PHE A 323 10.37 -2.21 -14.58
C PHE A 323 9.06 -1.63 -15.14
N GLU A 324 8.81 -1.86 -16.43
CA GLU A 324 7.44 -1.90 -16.97
C GLU A 324 6.89 -3.32 -16.79
N VAL A 325 5.63 -3.47 -16.39
CA VAL A 325 5.01 -4.77 -16.10
C VAL A 325 3.61 -4.83 -16.69
N THR A 326 3.36 -5.84 -17.50
CA THR A 326 2.07 -6.10 -18.13
C THR A 326 1.78 -7.61 -18.18
N GLY A 327 0.58 -7.99 -18.65
CA GLY A 327 0.10 -9.37 -18.69
C GLY A 327 -0.28 -9.94 -17.31
N GLN A 328 0.66 -9.96 -16.36
CA GLN A 328 0.44 -10.33 -14.96
C GLN A 328 1.13 -9.34 -14.01
N GLY A 329 0.44 -8.97 -12.93
CA GLY A 329 1.01 -8.09 -11.91
C GLY A 329 2.05 -8.74 -11.01
N ILE A 330 2.57 -7.97 -10.08
CA ILE A 330 3.72 -8.34 -9.24
C ILE A 330 3.24 -9.02 -7.97
N ASN A 331 3.80 -10.19 -7.63
CA ASN A 331 3.49 -10.90 -6.39
C ASN A 331 4.69 -10.90 -5.43
N MET A 332 4.55 -10.29 -4.25
CA MET A 332 5.60 -10.29 -3.21
C MET A 332 5.71 -11.63 -2.47
N GLY A 333 4.73 -12.51 -2.62
CA GLY A 333 4.91 -13.95 -2.37
C GLY A 333 5.03 -14.39 -0.91
N LYS A 334 4.57 -13.55 0.05
CA LYS A 334 4.71 -13.75 1.50
C LYS A 334 6.15 -13.68 2.03
N SER A 335 7.08 -13.13 1.25
CA SER A 335 8.49 -13.00 1.62
C SER A 335 8.75 -11.90 2.64
N THR A 336 9.83 -12.05 3.40
CA THR A 336 10.29 -11.13 4.44
C THR A 336 11.13 -10.02 3.83
N GLY A 337 10.83 -8.75 4.13
CA GLY A 337 11.67 -7.61 3.71
C GLY A 337 11.74 -7.37 2.20
N ALA A 338 10.90 -8.03 1.39
CA ALA A 338 10.85 -7.84 -0.05
C ALA A 338 10.37 -6.42 -0.41
N GLU A 339 10.82 -5.91 -1.55
CA GLU A 339 10.50 -4.57 -2.05
C GLU A 339 10.05 -4.58 -3.51
N VAL A 340 9.02 -3.80 -3.82
CA VAL A 340 8.52 -3.56 -5.19
C VAL A 340 8.43 -2.04 -5.38
N ILE A 341 9.37 -1.46 -6.13
CA ILE A 341 9.53 -0.01 -6.18
C ILE A 341 9.65 0.56 -7.59
N ASN A 342 9.18 1.80 -7.76
CA ASN A 342 9.35 2.62 -8.97
C ASN A 342 8.76 2.04 -10.28
N ASN A 343 8.05 0.91 -10.26
CA ASN A 343 7.60 0.21 -11.47
C ASN A 343 6.43 0.94 -12.16
N TYR A 344 6.23 0.68 -13.45
CA TYR A 344 5.02 1.05 -14.19
C TYR A 344 4.27 -0.25 -14.51
N ILE A 345 3.07 -0.42 -13.95
CA ILE A 345 2.32 -1.68 -13.98
C ILE A 345 1.00 -1.41 -14.67
N HIS A 346 0.70 -2.04 -15.81
CA HIS A 346 -0.52 -1.72 -16.54
C HIS A 346 -1.19 -2.86 -17.28
N ASP A 347 -2.51 -2.73 -17.44
CA ASP A 347 -3.39 -3.69 -18.10
C ASP A 347 -3.28 -5.12 -17.51
N VAL A 348 -3.15 -5.22 -16.19
CA VAL A 348 -3.10 -6.47 -15.41
C VAL A 348 -4.38 -6.73 -14.59
N GLY A 349 -4.49 -7.90 -13.95
CA GLY A 349 -5.59 -8.23 -13.04
C GLY A 349 -5.49 -7.44 -11.72
N THR A 350 -4.57 -7.85 -10.85
CA THR A 350 -4.11 -7.07 -9.70
C THR A 350 -2.77 -6.43 -10.04
N GLY A 351 -2.56 -5.15 -9.69
CA GLY A 351 -1.29 -4.45 -9.89
C GLY A 351 -0.16 -5.04 -9.05
N ILE A 352 -0.30 -4.97 -7.72
CA ILE A 352 0.65 -5.56 -6.76
C ILE A 352 -0.09 -6.39 -5.71
N THR A 353 0.35 -7.63 -5.50
CA THR A 353 0.02 -8.44 -4.33
C THR A 353 1.13 -8.28 -3.29
N ALA A 354 0.98 -7.26 -2.44
CA ALA A 354 1.87 -6.89 -1.36
C ALA A 354 1.63 -7.76 -0.10
N ALA A 355 1.86 -9.06 -0.26
CA ALA A 355 1.81 -10.05 0.82
C ALA A 355 3.23 -10.33 1.35
N GLY A 356 3.49 -10.13 2.65
CA GLY A 356 4.83 -10.31 3.21
C GLY A 356 4.97 -10.04 4.71
N VAL A 357 6.23 -9.98 5.16
CA VAL A 357 6.59 -9.60 6.55
C VAL A 357 7.63 -8.49 6.50
N ASN A 358 7.35 -7.31 7.05
CA ASN A 358 8.22 -6.12 6.95
C ASN A 358 8.58 -5.73 5.49
N GLY A 359 7.72 -6.04 4.52
CA GLY A 359 7.92 -5.74 3.10
C GLY A 359 7.41 -4.34 2.72
N ARG A 360 7.79 -3.85 1.54
CA ARG A 360 7.45 -2.49 1.10
C ARG A 360 7.10 -2.39 -0.39
N ALA A 361 6.06 -1.64 -0.73
CA ALA A 361 5.68 -1.32 -2.10
C ALA A 361 5.59 0.20 -2.27
N ALA A 362 6.45 0.81 -3.08
CA ALA A 362 6.57 2.28 -3.11
C ALA A 362 6.93 2.92 -4.45
N GLY A 363 6.36 4.09 -4.76
CA GLY A 363 6.69 4.85 -5.97
C GLY A 363 6.25 4.18 -7.29
N ASN A 364 5.39 3.16 -7.23
CA ASN A 364 4.87 2.49 -8.41
C ASN A 364 3.71 3.28 -9.02
N TYR A 365 3.64 3.32 -10.35
CA TYR A 365 2.50 3.84 -11.09
C TYR A 365 1.73 2.65 -11.67
N ILE A 366 0.45 2.53 -11.33
CA ILE A 366 -0.40 1.38 -11.65
C ILE A 366 -1.61 1.88 -12.47
N LEU A 367 -1.76 1.41 -13.70
CA LEU A 367 -2.76 1.91 -14.65
C LEU A 367 -3.66 0.77 -15.16
N ARG A 368 -4.98 0.97 -15.22
CA ARG A 368 -5.91 0.03 -15.90
C ARG A 368 -5.82 -1.42 -15.37
N CYS A 369 -5.80 -1.55 -14.05
CA CYS A 369 -5.93 -2.83 -13.35
C CYS A 369 -7.37 -3.04 -12.85
N SER A 370 -7.72 -4.28 -12.50
CA SER A 370 -8.97 -4.56 -11.76
C SER A 370 -8.78 -4.20 -10.29
N PHE A 371 -7.69 -4.65 -9.67
CA PHE A 371 -7.32 -4.28 -8.30
C PHE A 371 -5.98 -3.55 -8.31
N GLY A 372 -5.89 -2.43 -7.60
CA GLY A 372 -4.63 -1.66 -7.49
C GLY A 372 -3.56 -2.43 -6.71
N ILE A 373 -3.66 -2.40 -5.38
CA ILE A 373 -2.75 -3.10 -4.47
C ILE A 373 -3.54 -3.92 -3.46
N THR A 374 -3.20 -5.21 -3.31
CA THR A 374 -3.71 -6.05 -2.23
C THR A 374 -2.62 -6.24 -1.18
N VAL A 375 -2.88 -5.85 0.07
CA VAL A 375 -1.90 -5.85 1.18
C VAL A 375 -2.25 -6.95 2.19
N SER A 376 -1.26 -7.75 2.61
CA SER A 376 -1.47 -8.77 3.65
C SER A 376 -0.18 -9.21 4.35
N GLY A 377 -0.33 -9.89 5.49
CA GLY A 377 0.77 -10.43 6.29
C GLY A 377 1.05 -9.57 7.52
N THR A 378 2.28 -9.10 7.71
CA THR A 378 2.65 -8.31 8.91
C THR A 378 3.60 -7.15 8.58
N ASN A 379 3.34 -5.97 9.14
CA ASN A 379 4.21 -4.78 9.03
C ASN A 379 4.53 -4.34 7.58
N MET A 380 3.56 -4.40 6.68
CA MET A 380 3.76 -3.93 5.30
C MET A 380 3.70 -2.41 5.22
N LEU A 381 4.66 -1.80 4.51
CA LEU A 381 4.68 -0.36 4.20
C LEU A 381 4.34 -0.14 2.72
N VAL A 382 3.18 0.46 2.43
CA VAL A 382 2.73 0.71 1.06
C VAL A 382 2.58 2.21 0.86
N GLU A 383 3.55 2.84 0.19
CA GLU A 383 3.67 4.29 0.22
C GLU A 383 3.95 4.97 -1.13
N ASN A 384 3.37 6.15 -1.35
CA ASN A 384 3.66 7.00 -2.50
C ASN A 384 3.47 6.28 -3.85
N ASN A 385 2.50 5.37 -3.95
CA ASN A 385 2.09 4.75 -5.20
C ASN A 385 0.95 5.55 -5.84
N GLU A 386 0.94 5.61 -7.16
CA GLU A 386 -0.13 6.22 -7.94
C GLU A 386 -0.91 5.10 -8.62
N ILE A 387 -2.24 5.12 -8.48
CA ILE A 387 -3.14 4.12 -9.07
C ILE A 387 -4.18 4.88 -9.89
N GLU A 388 -4.06 4.80 -11.21
CA GLU A 388 -4.94 5.47 -12.17
C GLU A 388 -5.91 4.48 -12.82
N ARG A 389 -7.17 4.88 -12.89
CA ARG A 389 -8.19 4.34 -13.80
C ARG A 389 -8.38 2.83 -13.72
N LEU A 390 -9.09 2.38 -12.68
CA LEU A 390 -9.48 0.99 -12.54
C LEU A 390 -10.42 0.54 -13.68
N ILE A 391 -10.36 -0.74 -14.03
CA ILE A 391 -11.15 -1.36 -15.10
C ILE A 391 -11.81 -2.65 -14.63
N TYR A 392 -13.02 -2.95 -15.11
CA TYR A 392 -13.67 -4.21 -14.81
C TYR A 392 -13.07 -5.38 -15.59
N ARG A 393 -12.71 -6.44 -14.86
CA ARG A 393 -12.43 -7.77 -15.45
C ARG A 393 -13.41 -8.82 -14.94
N SER A 394 -13.56 -8.92 -13.62
CA SER A 394 -14.51 -9.81 -12.94
C SER A 394 -14.59 -9.47 -11.46
N GLY A 395 -15.79 -9.52 -10.87
CA GLY A 395 -16.00 -9.11 -9.47
C GLY A 395 -15.92 -7.60 -9.31
N ASP A 396 -15.35 -7.16 -8.19
CA ASP A 396 -15.17 -5.74 -7.87
C ASP A 396 -13.90 -5.19 -8.55
N SER A 397 -13.61 -3.91 -8.33
CA SER A 397 -12.40 -3.26 -8.82
C SER A 397 -11.99 -2.15 -7.86
N ASP A 398 -11.19 -2.50 -6.85
CA ASP A 398 -10.83 -1.64 -5.73
C ASP A 398 -9.38 -1.15 -5.83
N PHE A 399 -9.12 0.09 -5.39
CA PHE A 399 -7.77 0.65 -5.36
C PHE A 399 -6.89 -0.12 -4.35
N PHE A 400 -7.41 -0.36 -3.14
CA PHE A 400 -6.76 -1.15 -2.11
C PHE A 400 -7.68 -2.22 -1.50
N ARG A 401 -7.15 -3.44 -1.33
CA ARG A 401 -7.67 -4.42 -0.37
C ARG A 401 -6.63 -4.69 0.70
N PHE A 402 -7.03 -4.78 1.97
CA PHE A 402 -6.06 -4.99 3.05
C PHE A 402 -6.54 -5.95 4.14
N PHE A 403 -5.60 -6.78 4.57
CA PHE A 403 -5.73 -7.80 5.61
C PHE A 403 -4.40 -7.87 6.39
N GLY A 404 -4.32 -8.69 7.44
CA GLY A 404 -3.12 -8.84 8.27
C GLY A 404 -3.01 -7.78 9.37
N GLU A 405 -1.76 -7.49 9.77
CA GLU A 405 -1.46 -6.74 11.00
C GLU A 405 -0.33 -5.70 10.83
N GLY A 406 -0.45 -4.54 11.49
CA GLY A 406 0.65 -3.57 11.63
C GLY A 406 0.98 -2.78 10.35
N HIS A 407 0.07 -2.70 9.39
CA HIS A 407 0.35 -2.11 8.07
C HIS A 407 0.27 -0.58 8.10
N ILE A 408 1.13 0.07 7.32
CA ILE A 408 1.07 1.52 7.05
C ILE A 408 0.87 1.71 5.55
N ILE A 409 -0.25 2.32 5.16
CA ILE A 409 -0.60 2.64 3.78
C ILE A 409 -0.67 4.16 3.65
N ARG A 410 0.31 4.80 2.99
CA ARG A 410 0.45 6.26 3.07
C ARG A 410 0.87 7.01 1.82
N GLY A 411 0.43 8.26 1.67
CA GLY A 411 0.89 9.12 0.56
C GLY A 411 0.49 8.61 -0.84
N ASN A 412 -0.42 7.63 -0.94
CA ASN A 412 -0.83 7.07 -2.22
C ASN A 412 -1.89 7.97 -2.89
N TYR A 413 -1.83 8.07 -4.22
CA TYR A 413 -2.76 8.84 -5.03
C TYR A 413 -3.60 7.91 -5.90
N MET A 414 -4.92 8.08 -5.89
CA MET A 414 -5.89 7.18 -6.50
C MET A 414 -6.92 8.00 -7.28
N HIS A 415 -6.93 7.91 -8.61
CA HIS A 415 -7.70 8.84 -9.46
C HIS A 415 -8.13 8.26 -10.82
N GLY A 416 -8.87 9.04 -11.61
CA GLY A 416 -9.05 8.84 -13.04
C GLY A 416 -9.94 7.67 -13.44
N THR A 417 -10.61 7.02 -12.49
CA THR A 417 -11.52 5.90 -12.73
C THR A 417 -12.79 6.37 -13.41
N ARG A 418 -13.22 5.63 -14.44
CA ARG A 418 -14.31 6.06 -15.32
C ARG A 418 -15.48 5.10 -15.27
N LYS A 419 -16.68 5.66 -15.23
CA LYS A 419 -17.92 4.89 -15.15
C LYS A 419 -18.09 3.88 -16.28
N GLU A 420 -17.60 4.22 -17.48
CA GLU A 420 -17.64 3.34 -18.65
C GLU A 420 -16.66 2.16 -18.58
N ASP A 421 -15.57 2.27 -17.81
CA ASP A 421 -14.51 1.26 -17.72
C ASP A 421 -14.78 0.21 -16.61
N ILE A 422 -15.59 0.55 -15.60
CA ILE A 422 -15.82 -0.28 -14.39
C ILE A 422 -17.06 -1.20 -14.45
N GLY A 423 -17.87 -1.12 -15.49
CA GLY A 423 -18.99 -2.05 -15.71
C GLY A 423 -19.91 -2.23 -14.48
N PRO A 424 -20.13 -3.46 -13.98
CA PRO A 424 -20.91 -3.74 -12.77
C PRO A 424 -20.08 -3.80 -11.49
N ALA A 425 -18.77 -3.48 -11.54
CA ALA A 425 -17.88 -3.61 -10.39
C ALA A 425 -18.32 -2.69 -9.25
N HIS A 426 -18.24 -3.20 -8.03
CA HIS A 426 -18.03 -2.32 -6.88
C HIS A 426 -16.63 -1.68 -7.00
N VAL A 427 -16.47 -0.43 -6.55
CA VAL A 427 -15.22 0.34 -6.75
C VAL A 427 -14.93 1.11 -5.48
N ASP A 428 -14.16 0.48 -4.60
CA ASP A 428 -13.75 1.07 -3.34
C ASP A 428 -12.34 1.65 -3.37
N GLY A 429 -12.11 2.67 -2.55
CA GLY A 429 -10.77 3.15 -2.22
C GLY A 429 -9.99 2.14 -1.41
N PHE A 430 -10.55 1.78 -0.25
CA PHE A 430 -9.99 0.81 0.68
C PHE A 430 -11.05 -0.21 1.04
N GLN A 431 -10.73 -1.51 0.99
CA GLN A 431 -11.67 -2.55 1.36
C GLN A 431 -11.04 -3.59 2.30
N THR A 432 -11.77 -3.95 3.35
CA THR A 432 -11.44 -5.10 4.22
C THR A 432 -12.73 -5.78 4.68
N PHE A 433 -12.69 -7.11 4.80
CA PHE A 433 -13.81 -7.91 5.26
C PHE A 433 -13.29 -9.16 5.98
N ASP A 434 -14.13 -9.80 6.80
CA ASP A 434 -13.72 -10.99 7.57
C ASP A 434 -14.31 -12.32 7.06
N ASN A 435 -15.23 -12.30 6.08
CA ASN A 435 -15.95 -13.50 5.62
C ASN A 435 -15.07 -14.61 4.98
N ASN A 436 -13.79 -14.30 4.72
CA ASN A 436 -12.76 -15.21 4.21
C ASN A 436 -11.87 -15.83 5.32
N GLY A 437 -12.08 -15.45 6.59
CA GLY A 437 -11.26 -15.86 7.73
C GLY A 437 -10.02 -14.97 7.99
N GLU A 438 -9.75 -14.00 7.12
CA GLU A 438 -8.73 -12.98 7.33
C GLU A 438 -9.23 -11.89 8.30
N PHE A 439 -8.33 -11.02 8.75
CA PHE A 439 -8.61 -9.87 9.61
C PHE A 439 -7.80 -8.64 9.18
N ALA A 440 -8.10 -7.48 9.75
CA ALA A 440 -7.27 -6.28 9.67
C ALA A 440 -7.06 -5.70 11.08
N ARG A 441 -5.80 -5.52 11.51
CA ARG A 441 -5.44 -5.06 12.85
C ARG A 441 -4.27 -4.10 12.88
N HIS A 442 -4.31 -3.10 13.77
CA HIS A 442 -3.22 -2.13 13.96
C HIS A 442 -2.78 -1.48 12.64
N ILE A 443 -3.78 -1.04 11.85
CA ILE A 443 -3.58 -0.52 10.49
C ILE A 443 -3.61 1.01 10.53
N ILE A 444 -2.64 1.66 9.88
CA ILE A 444 -2.60 3.11 9.67
C ILE A 444 -2.75 3.40 8.18
N ILE A 445 -3.73 4.23 7.83
CA ILE A 445 -3.98 4.73 6.48
C ILE A 445 -3.87 6.26 6.55
N GLU A 446 -2.77 6.83 6.04
CA GLU A 446 -2.44 8.24 6.26
C GLU A 446 -1.93 9.03 5.04
N GLY A 447 -2.30 10.31 4.90
CA GLY A 447 -1.75 11.16 3.83
C GLY A 447 -2.13 10.74 2.41
N ASN A 448 -3.13 9.85 2.23
CA ASN A 448 -3.55 9.40 0.91
C ASN A 448 -4.56 10.38 0.30
N PHE A 449 -4.56 10.52 -1.02
CA PHE A 449 -5.57 11.28 -1.77
C PHE A 449 -6.29 10.31 -2.71
N ILE A 450 -7.60 10.17 -2.54
CA ILE A 450 -8.47 9.44 -3.45
C ILE A 450 -9.57 10.33 -4.04
N GLU A 451 -9.76 10.22 -5.35
CA GLU A 451 -10.88 10.77 -6.10
C GLU A 451 -11.46 9.74 -7.10
N ASP A 452 -12.56 10.09 -7.77
CA ASP A 452 -13.24 9.27 -8.79
C ASP A 452 -13.67 7.85 -8.33
N PHE A 453 -14.01 7.66 -7.06
CA PHE A 453 -14.50 6.37 -6.55
C PHE A 453 -16.03 6.27 -6.59
N TYR A 454 -16.53 5.20 -7.21
CA TYR A 454 -17.96 5.06 -7.54
C TYR A 454 -18.80 4.43 -6.43
N HIS A 455 -18.17 3.89 -5.39
CA HIS A 455 -18.84 3.20 -4.29
C HIS A 455 -18.39 3.76 -2.94
N GLN A 456 -17.46 3.12 -2.22
CA GLN A 456 -17.02 3.60 -0.92
C GLN A 456 -15.52 3.99 -0.87
N GLY A 457 -15.19 5.13 -0.27
CA GLY A 457 -13.79 5.48 -0.01
C GLY A 457 -13.15 4.47 0.96
N PHE A 458 -13.92 3.98 1.93
CA PHE A 458 -13.64 2.78 2.71
C PHE A 458 -14.87 1.88 2.82
N MET A 459 -14.75 0.60 2.49
CA MET A 459 -15.74 -0.44 2.79
C MET A 459 -15.14 -1.47 3.76
N GLY A 460 -15.64 -1.46 5.00
CA GLY A 460 -15.22 -2.38 6.05
C GLY A 460 -16.37 -3.27 6.52
N GLU A 461 -16.23 -4.61 6.45
CA GLU A 461 -17.26 -5.55 6.94
C GLU A 461 -16.68 -6.61 7.90
N GLY A 462 -16.89 -6.43 9.22
CA GLY A 462 -16.51 -7.37 10.28
C GLY A 462 -17.63 -8.27 10.78
N LYS A 463 -18.60 -8.61 9.92
CA LYS A 463 -19.84 -9.27 10.35
C LYS A 463 -19.64 -10.70 10.84
N TYR A 464 -18.72 -11.47 10.27
CA TYR A 464 -18.70 -12.93 10.43
C TYR A 464 -17.94 -13.34 11.69
N TYR A 465 -16.66 -12.99 11.77
CA TYR A 465 -15.76 -13.32 12.88
C TYR A 465 -15.62 -12.16 13.88
N TYR A 466 -15.90 -10.92 13.47
CA TYR A 466 -15.90 -9.73 14.32
C TYR A 466 -14.56 -9.49 15.03
N HIS A 467 -13.48 -9.75 14.29
CA HIS A 467 -12.11 -9.86 14.81
C HIS A 467 -11.08 -8.91 14.18
N SER A 468 -11.52 -8.03 13.28
CA SER A 468 -10.76 -6.86 12.79
C SER A 468 -11.00 -5.67 13.73
N TYR A 469 -9.95 -4.92 14.05
CA TYR A 469 -10.02 -3.77 14.97
C TYR A 469 -8.79 -2.86 14.91
N ASP A 470 -8.88 -1.66 15.48
CA ASP A 470 -7.77 -0.68 15.52
C ASP A 470 -7.23 -0.35 14.12
N ILE A 471 -8.06 0.40 13.38
CA ILE A 471 -7.77 0.88 12.02
C ILE A 471 -7.88 2.40 12.06
N VAL A 472 -6.80 3.11 11.72
CA VAL A 472 -6.71 4.57 11.83
C VAL A 472 -6.61 5.19 10.45
N PHE A 473 -7.63 5.94 10.05
CA PHE A 473 -7.60 6.82 8.88
C PHE A 473 -7.26 8.24 9.34
N ARG A 474 -6.08 8.75 9.01
CA ARG A 474 -5.69 10.13 9.38
C ARG A 474 -5.08 10.95 8.27
N ASN A 475 -5.34 12.26 8.23
CA ASN A 475 -4.78 13.16 7.22
C ASN A 475 -5.01 12.69 5.77
N ASN A 476 -6.13 12.06 5.43
CA ASN A 476 -6.43 11.67 4.04
C ASN A 476 -7.39 12.67 3.39
N VAL A 477 -7.37 12.73 2.05
CA VAL A 477 -8.35 13.47 1.23
C VAL A 477 -9.19 12.46 0.45
N PHE A 478 -10.51 12.53 0.62
CA PHE A 478 -11.51 11.76 -0.11
C PHE A 478 -12.39 12.73 -0.91
N LYS A 479 -12.38 12.64 -2.24
CA LYS A 479 -13.05 13.57 -3.15
C LYS A 479 -13.99 12.83 -4.11
N ASP A 480 -15.13 13.45 -4.43
CA ASP A 480 -16.06 13.04 -5.49
C ASP A 480 -16.55 11.57 -5.41
N ALA A 481 -17.05 11.17 -4.23
CA ALA A 481 -17.67 9.86 -4.03
C ALA A 481 -19.06 9.76 -4.69
N ALA A 482 -19.28 8.76 -5.55
CA ALA A 482 -20.64 8.49 -6.05
C ALA A 482 -21.55 7.77 -5.03
N ALA A 483 -21.02 7.27 -3.91
CA ALA A 483 -21.83 6.83 -2.77
C ALA A 483 -21.33 7.32 -1.39
N TRP A 484 -20.47 6.60 -0.67
CA TRP A 484 -20.07 6.94 0.72
C TRP A 484 -18.57 7.24 0.83
N GLY A 485 -18.16 8.15 1.71
CA GLY A 485 -16.75 8.29 2.09
C GLY A 485 -16.25 7.04 2.81
N MET A 486 -16.95 6.60 3.87
CA MET A 486 -16.58 5.43 4.67
C MET A 486 -17.83 4.70 5.17
N CYS A 487 -17.95 3.42 4.83
CA CYS A 487 -18.90 2.47 5.38
C CYS A 487 -18.17 1.54 6.35
N ILE A 488 -18.45 1.69 7.64
CA ILE A 488 -17.81 0.95 8.73
C ILE A 488 -18.86 0.00 9.31
N SER A 489 -18.95 -1.21 8.77
CA SER A 489 -19.93 -2.24 9.13
C SER A 489 -19.31 -3.27 10.09
N GLN A 490 -19.75 -3.25 11.34
CA GLN A 490 -19.39 -4.26 12.35
C GLN A 490 -17.86 -4.39 12.57
N LEU A 491 -17.13 -3.28 12.49
CA LEU A 491 -15.70 -3.20 12.83
C LEU A 491 -15.51 -2.44 14.14
N LYS A 492 -14.51 -2.84 14.93
CA LYS A 492 -14.22 -2.23 16.23
C LYS A 492 -13.10 -1.21 16.12
N ASP A 493 -13.21 -0.13 16.87
CA ASP A 493 -12.13 0.86 17.07
C ASP A 493 -11.52 1.39 15.75
N VAL A 494 -12.39 1.76 14.80
CA VAL A 494 -11.98 2.44 13.56
C VAL A 494 -11.93 3.94 13.81
N LYS A 495 -10.76 4.55 13.74
CA LYS A 495 -10.53 5.96 14.10
C LYS A 495 -10.41 6.80 12.83
N VAL A 496 -11.17 7.90 12.74
CA VAL A 496 -11.19 8.79 11.57
C VAL A 496 -10.84 10.21 12.01
N TYR A 497 -9.59 10.61 11.77
CA TYR A 497 -9.00 11.83 12.32
C TYR A 497 -8.45 12.77 11.24
N ASN A 498 -8.72 14.08 11.32
CA ASN A 498 -8.02 15.04 10.45
C ASN A 498 -8.14 14.73 8.94
N ASN A 499 -9.23 14.11 8.47
CA ASN A 499 -9.44 13.85 7.04
C ASN A 499 -10.29 14.95 6.40
N LEU A 500 -10.25 15.05 5.08
CA LEU A 500 -11.09 15.92 4.25
C LEU A 500 -12.00 15.06 3.36
N PHE A 501 -13.31 15.29 3.44
CA PHE A 501 -14.32 14.64 2.61
C PHE A 501 -15.02 15.69 1.74
N ILE A 502 -14.79 15.67 0.42
CA ILE A 502 -15.32 16.63 -0.56
C ILE A 502 -16.38 15.93 -1.44
N ASN A 503 -17.56 16.53 -1.59
CA ASN A 503 -18.61 16.10 -2.53
C ASN A 503 -19.11 14.66 -2.33
N MET A 504 -19.34 14.22 -1.09
CA MET A 504 -19.84 12.86 -0.81
C MET A 504 -21.34 12.72 -1.15
N TYR A 505 -21.70 11.87 -2.12
CA TYR A 505 -23.07 11.77 -2.64
C TYR A 505 -24.12 11.24 -1.64
N GLN A 506 -23.77 10.36 -0.69
CA GLN A 506 -24.69 9.85 0.34
C GLN A 506 -24.25 10.19 1.76
N HIS A 507 -23.05 9.76 2.15
CA HIS A 507 -22.55 9.86 3.52
C HIS A 507 -21.03 10.12 3.52
N GLY A 508 -20.51 10.88 4.49
CA GLY A 508 -19.09 10.98 4.78
C GLY A 508 -18.62 9.74 5.54
N VAL A 509 -18.96 9.60 6.83
CA VAL A 509 -18.56 8.45 7.67
C VAL A 509 -19.77 7.78 8.34
N GLY A 510 -20.03 6.51 8.06
CA GLY A 510 -21.16 5.77 8.64
C GLY A 510 -20.72 4.54 9.43
N TYR A 511 -21.01 4.51 10.73
CA TYR A 511 -20.88 3.32 11.58
C TYR A 511 -22.19 2.54 11.62
N SER A 512 -22.16 1.26 11.27
CA SER A 512 -23.35 0.39 11.25
C SER A 512 -23.08 -0.97 11.89
N GLY A 513 -24.04 -1.49 12.65
CA GLY A 513 -23.93 -2.81 13.27
C GLY A 513 -25.17 -3.20 14.07
N THR A 514 -25.04 -4.26 14.87
CA THR A 514 -26.10 -4.74 15.78
C THR A 514 -25.64 -4.58 17.24
N ASP A 515 -26.54 -4.72 18.21
CA ASP A 515 -26.19 -4.62 19.64
C ASP A 515 -25.14 -5.65 20.07
N GLU A 516 -25.11 -6.84 19.43
CA GLU A 516 -24.14 -7.90 19.70
C GLU A 516 -22.79 -7.68 18.99
N LYS A 517 -22.81 -6.97 17.85
CA LYS A 517 -21.66 -6.70 16.99
C LYS A 517 -21.73 -5.26 16.46
N PRO A 518 -21.53 -4.26 17.34
CA PRO A 518 -21.59 -2.85 16.96
C PRO A 518 -20.39 -2.46 16.10
N ALA A 519 -20.54 -1.42 15.27
CA ALA A 519 -19.38 -0.69 14.78
C ALA A 519 -18.97 0.35 15.83
N THR A 520 -17.67 0.42 16.15
CA THR A 520 -17.12 1.38 17.14
C THR A 520 -15.91 2.10 16.58
N GLY A 521 -15.64 3.29 17.11
CA GLY A 521 -14.63 4.19 16.55
C GLY A 521 -14.85 5.64 16.96
N GLU A 522 -14.14 6.54 16.31
CA GLU A 522 -14.15 7.99 16.61
C GLU A 522 -14.06 8.81 15.32
N VAL A 523 -14.67 10.01 15.31
CA VAL A 523 -14.65 10.94 14.17
C VAL A 523 -14.26 12.33 14.71
N ARG A 524 -12.98 12.67 14.65
CA ARG A 524 -12.47 13.94 15.20
C ARG A 524 -11.68 14.77 14.20
N ASN A 525 -11.75 16.08 14.34
CA ASN A 525 -10.96 17.02 13.53
C ASN A 525 -11.14 16.88 12.01
N ASN A 526 -12.22 16.29 11.47
CA ASN A 526 -12.38 16.14 10.03
C ASN A 526 -13.10 17.35 9.42
N ILE A 527 -12.86 17.62 8.14
CA ILE A 527 -13.63 18.59 7.35
C ILE A 527 -14.55 17.82 6.38
N PHE A 528 -15.84 18.09 6.46
CA PHE A 528 -16.85 17.59 5.53
C PHE A 528 -17.35 18.75 4.67
N TYR A 529 -16.91 18.80 3.42
CA TYR A 529 -17.28 19.82 2.43
C TYR A 529 -18.27 19.20 1.43
N ASN A 530 -19.52 19.68 1.41
CA ASN A 530 -20.58 19.21 0.51
C ASN A 530 -20.82 17.67 0.62
N ALA A 531 -20.84 17.13 1.83
CA ALA A 531 -21.08 15.71 2.10
C ALA A 531 -22.51 15.48 2.60
N ARG A 532 -23.42 14.96 1.74
CA ARG A 532 -24.89 14.94 1.97
C ARG A 532 -25.37 14.49 3.36
N ASN A 533 -24.64 13.58 3.99
CA ASN A 533 -24.70 13.39 5.44
C ASN A 533 -23.27 13.30 5.96
N CYS A 534 -22.83 14.19 6.85
CA CYS A 534 -21.43 14.21 7.29
C CYS A 534 -21.02 12.89 7.95
N TYR A 535 -21.64 12.52 9.07
CA TYR A 535 -21.41 11.24 9.71
C TYR A 535 -22.57 10.78 10.59
N PHE A 536 -22.59 9.49 10.95
CA PHE A 536 -23.54 8.90 11.89
C PHE A 536 -22.98 7.63 12.55
N GLY A 537 -23.55 7.25 13.71
CA GLY A 537 -23.18 6.03 14.44
C GLY A 537 -24.08 5.79 15.65
N ILE A 538 -23.79 4.74 16.43
CA ILE A 538 -24.66 4.26 17.52
C ILE A 538 -24.74 5.25 18.72
N ASP A 539 -23.71 6.08 18.93
CA ASP A 539 -23.71 7.15 19.95
C ASP A 539 -22.97 8.40 19.42
N THR A 540 -23.60 9.12 18.49
CA THR A 540 -23.00 10.29 17.82
C THR A 540 -22.50 11.37 18.78
N ALA A 541 -23.11 11.49 19.97
CA ALA A 541 -22.74 12.46 21.00
C ALA A 541 -21.45 12.11 21.77
N LYS A 542 -20.96 10.86 21.70
CA LYS A 542 -19.68 10.46 22.32
C LYS A 542 -18.51 10.36 21.34
N TYR A 543 -18.77 10.05 20.07
CA TYR A 543 -17.71 9.69 19.11
C TYR A 543 -17.31 10.83 18.17
N GLY A 544 -18.13 11.86 18.01
CA GLY A 544 -17.85 13.02 17.15
C GLY A 544 -17.46 14.28 17.93
N SER A 545 -16.36 14.93 17.55
CA SER A 545 -16.00 16.28 18.03
C SER A 545 -15.01 17.03 17.12
N ASN A 546 -15.05 18.35 17.17
CA ASN A 546 -14.15 19.27 16.45
C ASN A 546 -14.14 19.05 14.92
N ASN A 547 -15.20 18.53 14.32
CA ASN A 547 -15.31 18.46 12.86
C ASN A 547 -15.87 19.78 12.31
N ILE A 548 -15.56 20.13 11.05
CA ILE A 548 -16.24 21.19 10.30
C ILE A 548 -17.24 20.57 9.33
N LEU A 549 -18.50 21.00 9.39
CA LEU A 549 -19.59 20.52 8.54
C LEU A 549 -20.07 21.66 7.63
N PHE A 550 -19.65 21.68 6.37
CA PHE A 550 -19.90 22.82 5.46
C PHE A 550 -20.56 22.41 4.15
N ARG A 551 -21.60 23.17 3.72
CA ARG A 551 -22.40 22.90 2.49
C ARG A 551 -22.99 21.49 2.39
N SER A 552 -22.92 20.71 3.46
CA SER A 552 -23.23 19.28 3.50
C SER A 552 -24.72 18.93 3.42
N ASP A 553 -25.63 19.92 3.38
CA ASP A 553 -27.05 19.64 3.16
C ASP A 553 -27.77 20.76 2.39
N PRO A 554 -28.32 20.47 1.19
CA PRO A 554 -29.15 21.42 0.45
C PRO A 554 -30.51 21.74 1.10
N TYR A 555 -30.87 21.06 2.20
CA TYR A 555 -32.16 21.23 2.91
C TYR A 555 -32.06 21.86 4.31
N GLN A 556 -30.88 22.31 4.75
CA GLN A 556 -30.65 22.96 6.07
C GLN A 556 -31.13 22.16 7.31
N LYS A 557 -31.16 20.83 7.23
CA LYS A 557 -31.48 19.90 8.34
C LYS A 557 -30.41 19.90 9.44
N TYR A 558 -29.17 20.28 9.11
CA TYR A 558 -28.05 20.32 10.04
C TYR A 558 -28.08 21.60 10.88
N SER A 559 -28.59 21.48 12.11
CA SER A 559 -28.48 22.50 13.16
C SER A 559 -27.26 22.23 14.06
N GLN A 560 -26.77 23.29 14.72
CA GLN A 560 -25.72 23.18 15.74
C GLN A 560 -26.12 22.22 16.88
N ASP A 561 -27.40 22.19 17.26
CA ASP A 561 -27.95 21.28 18.29
C ASP A 561 -27.80 19.79 17.93
N SER A 562 -27.72 19.47 16.63
CA SER A 562 -27.57 18.09 16.15
C SER A 562 -26.13 17.58 16.26
N PHE A 563 -25.15 18.50 16.31
CA PHE A 563 -23.71 18.24 16.35
C PHE A 563 -23.04 19.22 17.34
N PRO A 564 -23.33 19.13 18.65
CA PRO A 564 -22.99 20.17 19.63
C PRO A 564 -21.48 20.34 19.89
N ASN A 565 -20.65 19.41 19.40
CA ASN A 565 -19.19 19.43 19.58
C ASN A 565 -18.44 19.86 18.30
N ASP A 566 -19.16 20.25 17.24
CA ASP A 566 -18.63 20.45 15.89
C ASP A 566 -19.02 21.82 15.33
N PHE A 567 -18.35 22.28 14.28
CA PHE A 567 -18.59 23.57 13.65
C PHE A 567 -19.57 23.40 12.48
N VAL A 568 -20.85 23.74 12.68
CA VAL A 568 -21.93 23.44 11.72
C VAL A 568 -22.26 24.64 10.83
N ASN A 569 -22.30 24.42 9.51
CA ASN A 569 -22.50 25.43 8.45
C ASN A 569 -21.41 26.53 8.44
N VAL A 570 -20.21 26.19 8.91
CA VAL A 570 -19.03 27.07 8.99
C VAL A 570 -18.10 26.76 7.80
N ASP A 571 -17.73 27.78 7.02
CA ASP A 571 -16.83 27.62 5.87
C ASP A 571 -15.40 27.31 6.36
N PRO A 572 -14.74 26.22 5.92
CA PRO A 572 -13.34 25.95 6.27
C PRO A 572 -12.34 26.94 5.66
N LEU A 573 -12.74 27.81 4.72
CA LEU A 573 -11.87 28.82 4.09
C LEU A 573 -10.56 28.22 3.56
N PHE A 574 -10.67 27.31 2.60
CA PHE A 574 -9.53 26.83 1.83
C PHE A 574 -9.00 27.92 0.89
N THR A 575 -7.70 27.90 0.60
CA THR A 575 -7.04 28.89 -0.26
C THR A 575 -7.62 28.92 -1.67
N ASP A 576 -7.76 27.75 -2.32
CA ASP A 576 -8.38 27.64 -3.65
C ASP A 576 -8.92 26.20 -3.90
N ILE A 577 -10.14 25.94 -3.42
CA ILE A 577 -10.80 24.65 -3.61
C ILE A 577 -11.15 24.33 -5.08
N ASP A 578 -11.31 25.35 -5.93
CA ASP A 578 -11.63 25.16 -7.35
C ASP A 578 -10.44 24.59 -8.15
N ASN A 579 -9.21 24.76 -7.64
CA ASN A 579 -7.96 24.25 -8.22
C ASN A 579 -7.24 23.22 -7.33
N ASP A 580 -7.99 22.54 -6.45
CA ASP A 580 -7.52 21.49 -5.52
C ASP A 580 -6.43 21.94 -4.50
N ASP A 581 -6.34 23.24 -4.19
CA ASP A 581 -5.53 23.75 -3.07
C ASP A 581 -6.38 23.83 -1.79
N TYR A 582 -6.26 22.78 -0.98
CA TYR A 582 -6.94 22.65 0.31
C TYR A 582 -6.09 23.16 1.50
N SER A 583 -5.07 23.98 1.25
CA SER A 583 -4.39 24.69 2.34
C SER A 583 -5.36 25.64 3.05
N LEU A 584 -5.14 25.87 4.34
CA LEU A 584 -6.02 26.69 5.17
C LEU A 584 -5.64 28.18 5.04
N HIS A 585 -6.62 29.04 4.75
CA HIS A 585 -6.48 30.48 4.86
C HIS A 585 -6.23 30.88 6.34
N PRO A 586 -5.44 31.93 6.67
CA PRO A 586 -5.13 32.27 8.07
C PRO A 586 -6.35 32.59 8.96
N ASN A 587 -7.45 33.07 8.36
CA ASN A 587 -8.73 33.30 9.07
C ASN A 587 -9.61 32.04 9.14
N SER A 588 -9.13 30.87 8.71
CA SER A 588 -9.90 29.64 8.69
C SER A 588 -10.32 29.23 10.11
N PRO A 589 -11.60 28.88 10.34
CA PRO A 589 -12.07 28.35 11.61
C PRO A 589 -11.55 26.93 11.90
N ALA A 590 -10.83 26.32 10.96
CA ALA A 590 -10.07 25.11 11.21
C ALA A 590 -8.80 25.36 12.04
N VAL A 591 -8.19 26.54 11.91
CA VAL A 591 -6.89 26.86 12.53
C VAL A 591 -7.01 26.93 14.05
N ASP A 592 -6.08 26.30 14.77
CA ASP A 592 -6.00 26.23 16.24
C ASP A 592 -7.22 25.62 16.97
N ASN A 593 -8.22 25.08 16.26
CA ASN A 593 -9.53 24.65 16.82
C ASN A 593 -9.74 23.12 16.91
N GLY A 594 -8.77 22.32 16.49
CA GLY A 594 -8.74 20.86 16.60
C GLY A 594 -8.29 20.37 17.98
N THR A 595 -8.67 19.13 18.30
CA THR A 595 -8.23 18.41 19.50
C THR A 595 -6.89 17.70 19.26
N SER A 596 -5.99 17.70 20.24
CA SER A 596 -4.71 16.97 20.16
C SER A 596 -4.91 15.45 20.13
N LEU A 597 -4.19 14.76 19.24
CA LEU A 597 -4.23 13.30 19.06
C LEU A 597 -2.81 12.70 19.04
N ASP A 598 -2.70 11.37 19.00
CA ASP A 598 -1.41 10.65 19.06
C ASP A 598 -0.73 10.53 17.68
N PHE A 599 -0.37 11.68 17.10
CA PHE A 599 0.52 11.83 15.94
C PHE A 599 1.08 13.27 15.88
N SER A 600 2.02 13.53 14.97
CA SER A 600 2.78 14.80 14.96
C SER A 600 3.05 15.38 13.57
N SER A 601 2.40 14.86 12.52
CA SER A 601 2.50 15.38 11.16
C SER A 601 1.14 15.55 10.48
N ASP A 602 1.08 16.43 9.47
CA ASP A 602 -0.08 16.65 8.60
C ASP A 602 0.02 15.84 7.27
N PHE A 603 -0.86 16.10 6.29
CA PHE A 603 -0.84 15.49 4.95
C PHE A 603 0.45 15.79 4.18
N ALA A 604 0.96 17.03 4.27
CA ALA A 604 2.18 17.47 3.62
C ALA A 604 3.46 17.09 4.41
N VAL A 605 3.32 16.28 5.47
CA VAL A 605 4.38 15.84 6.39
C VAL A 605 5.01 17.03 7.15
N ASN A 606 4.33 18.17 7.22
CA ASN A 606 4.68 19.27 8.11
C ASN A 606 4.45 18.86 9.57
N ARG A 607 5.18 19.47 10.50
CA ARG A 607 4.97 19.26 11.93
C ARG A 607 3.59 19.78 12.35
N ARG A 608 2.92 19.05 13.23
CA ARG A 608 1.66 19.40 13.88
C ARG A 608 1.80 19.31 15.42
N PRO A 609 1.34 20.30 16.21
CA PRO A 609 0.87 21.60 15.79
C PRO A 609 2.01 22.57 15.47
N VAL A 610 1.72 23.61 14.68
CA VAL A 610 2.55 24.82 14.51
C VAL A 610 2.02 25.97 15.37
N GLY A 611 0.70 26.12 15.43
CA GLY A 611 0.01 27.20 16.15
C GLY A 611 -0.14 26.99 17.66
N LYS A 612 -1.19 27.58 18.23
CA LYS A 612 -1.59 27.44 19.65
C LYS A 612 -2.32 26.12 19.92
N GLY A 613 -2.98 25.57 18.90
CA GLY A 613 -3.76 24.34 18.93
C GLY A 613 -3.43 23.45 17.73
N TRP A 614 -4.18 22.36 17.57
CA TRP A 614 -4.14 21.57 16.33
C TRP A 614 -5.12 22.18 15.32
N ASP A 615 -4.84 22.04 14.04
CA ASP A 615 -5.84 22.41 13.03
C ASP A 615 -6.84 21.29 12.74
N ILE A 616 -8.04 21.65 12.31
CA ILE A 616 -9.04 20.73 11.77
C ILE A 616 -8.71 20.43 10.30
N GLY A 617 -8.87 19.18 9.88
CA GLY A 617 -8.59 18.71 8.53
C GLY A 617 -7.14 18.22 8.33
N PRO A 618 -6.79 17.82 7.10
CA PRO A 618 -5.56 17.09 6.81
C PRO A 618 -4.31 17.98 6.75
N PHE A 619 -4.46 19.28 6.50
CA PHE A 619 -3.37 20.25 6.44
C PHE A 619 -3.22 20.99 7.77
N GLU A 620 -2.00 21.35 8.12
CA GLU A 620 -1.68 22.26 9.22
C GLU A 620 -1.19 23.59 8.63
N PHE A 621 -1.81 24.69 9.05
CA PHE A 621 -1.46 26.05 8.70
C PHE A 621 -0.08 26.42 9.25
N GLN A 622 0.84 26.77 8.36
CA GLN A 622 2.25 27.02 8.72
C GLN A 622 2.53 28.46 9.19
N GLY A 623 1.48 29.29 9.38
CA GLY A 623 1.60 30.73 9.66
C GLY A 623 1.70 31.60 8.40
N SER A 624 1.53 32.92 8.56
CA SER A 624 1.79 33.90 7.50
C SER A 624 2.29 35.23 8.06
N ASP A 625 3.49 35.66 7.62
CA ASP A 625 4.07 36.98 7.91
C ASP A 625 3.64 38.07 6.91
N LEU A 626 2.86 37.71 5.91
CA LEU A 626 2.32 38.58 4.87
C LEU A 626 0.78 38.66 4.99
N PRO A 627 0.15 39.75 4.53
CA PRO A 627 -1.29 39.75 4.35
C PRO A 627 -1.70 38.64 3.36
N VAL A 628 -2.92 38.14 3.46
CA VAL A 628 -3.46 37.14 2.53
C VAL A 628 -4.79 37.64 1.99
N ALA A 629 -4.81 37.92 0.69
CA ALA A 629 -6.04 38.25 -0.03
C ALA A 629 -6.97 37.03 -0.08
N TYR A 630 -8.27 37.25 0.09
CA TYR A 630 -9.32 36.23 -0.08
C TYR A 630 -10.46 36.78 -0.93
N ILE A 631 -11.02 35.98 -1.84
CA ILE A 631 -12.12 36.40 -2.73
C ILE A 631 -13.37 35.57 -2.40
N ARG A 632 -14.33 36.18 -1.70
CA ARG A 632 -15.73 35.73 -1.72
C ARG A 632 -16.41 36.36 -2.93
N TYR A 633 -17.35 35.63 -3.53
CA TYR A 633 -18.27 36.18 -4.52
C TYR A 633 -19.70 35.66 -4.29
N ASP A 634 -20.68 36.45 -4.71
CA ASP A 634 -22.10 36.07 -4.76
C ASP A 634 -22.70 36.41 -6.13
N ASN A 635 -23.61 35.56 -6.60
CA ASN A 635 -24.37 35.77 -7.82
C ASN A 635 -25.61 34.84 -7.86
N VAL A 636 -26.53 35.13 -8.78
CA VAL A 636 -27.84 34.47 -8.92
C VAL A 636 -27.82 32.95 -9.14
N VAL A 637 -26.67 32.36 -9.49
CA VAL A 637 -26.50 30.90 -9.64
C VAL A 637 -25.49 30.30 -8.66
N SER A 638 -24.88 31.14 -7.80
CA SER A 638 -23.81 30.81 -6.85
C SER A 638 -22.65 30.00 -7.46
N LYS A 639 -22.19 30.40 -8.65
CA LYS A 639 -21.09 29.73 -9.39
C LYS A 639 -20.13 30.70 -10.03
N ASN A 640 -18.93 30.22 -10.34
CA ASN A 640 -17.91 30.88 -11.16
C ASN A 640 -18.22 30.82 -12.70
N THR A 641 -19.41 30.38 -13.09
CA THR A 641 -19.84 30.31 -14.50
C THR A 641 -21.32 30.68 -14.65
N GLY A 642 -21.65 31.31 -15.78
CA GLY A 642 -22.99 31.78 -16.12
C GLY A 642 -23.06 32.30 -17.55
N TYR A 643 -24.22 32.83 -17.95
CA TYR A 643 -24.42 33.46 -19.26
C TYR A 643 -24.29 34.97 -19.16
N GLU A 644 -23.80 35.62 -20.23
CA GLU A 644 -23.76 37.09 -20.25
C GLU A 644 -25.18 37.73 -20.37
N PRO A 645 -25.38 38.94 -19.82
CA PRO A 645 -24.49 39.67 -18.91
C PRO A 645 -24.47 39.04 -17.51
N PHE A 646 -23.28 38.69 -17.01
CA PHE A 646 -23.15 37.94 -15.75
C PHE A 646 -22.77 38.88 -14.60
N ARG A 647 -23.74 39.28 -13.78
CA ARG A 647 -23.54 40.14 -12.60
C ARG A 647 -23.01 39.33 -11.42
N VAL A 648 -21.92 39.78 -10.82
CA VAL A 648 -21.28 39.17 -9.64
C VAL A 648 -20.96 40.26 -8.63
N SER A 649 -21.32 40.04 -7.37
CA SER A 649 -20.85 40.82 -6.24
C SER A 649 -19.59 40.16 -5.69
N PHE A 650 -18.54 40.95 -5.47
CA PHE A 650 -17.26 40.51 -4.92
C PHE A 650 -17.05 41.09 -3.53
N ASP A 651 -16.56 40.27 -2.62
CA ASP A 651 -16.28 40.62 -1.23
C ASP A 651 -14.89 40.08 -0.85
N GLY A 652 -13.98 40.98 -0.53
CA GLY A 652 -12.62 40.70 -0.07
C GLY A 652 -12.43 40.93 1.42
N SER A 653 -13.50 41.23 2.18
CA SER A 653 -13.40 41.65 3.59
C SER A 653 -12.77 40.60 4.52
N ASP A 654 -12.86 39.31 4.17
CA ASP A 654 -12.22 38.20 4.88
C ASP A 654 -10.69 38.12 4.73
N SER A 655 -10.08 38.99 3.89
CA SER A 655 -8.63 39.02 3.70
C SER A 655 -7.88 39.27 5.01
N TYR A 656 -6.83 38.49 5.25
CA TYR A 656 -6.03 38.51 6.48
C TYR A 656 -4.92 39.57 6.46
N ALA A 657 -4.63 40.15 7.63
CA ALA A 657 -3.38 40.84 7.93
C ALA A 657 -2.71 40.18 9.16
N PRO A 658 -1.36 40.05 9.19
CA PRO A 658 -0.63 39.51 10.34
C PRO A 658 -0.94 40.19 11.67
N GLU A 659 -0.72 39.50 12.79
CA GLU A 659 -1.03 40.03 14.13
C GLU A 659 -0.37 41.40 14.37
N GLY A 660 -1.18 42.39 14.73
CA GLY A 660 -0.76 43.78 14.93
C GLY A 660 -0.76 44.66 13.68
N ARG A 661 -1.15 44.14 12.51
CA ARG A 661 -1.31 44.89 11.24
C ARG A 661 -2.77 44.99 10.81
N SER A 662 -3.03 45.79 9.77
CA SER A 662 -4.37 45.97 9.18
C SER A 662 -4.32 46.13 7.66
N ILE A 663 -5.35 45.68 6.95
CA ILE A 663 -5.48 45.94 5.50
C ILE A 663 -5.95 47.38 5.28
N VAL A 664 -5.18 48.13 4.49
CA VAL A 664 -5.44 49.55 4.16
C VAL A 664 -5.88 49.77 2.72
N SER A 665 -5.78 48.76 1.85
CA SER A 665 -6.19 48.87 0.45
C SER A 665 -6.68 47.53 -0.11
N TYR A 666 -7.71 47.60 -0.96
CA TYR A 666 -8.30 46.52 -1.74
C TYR A 666 -8.44 47.00 -3.18
N ASN A 667 -7.71 46.39 -4.11
CA ASN A 667 -7.73 46.74 -5.53
C ASN A 667 -8.11 45.51 -6.37
N TRP A 668 -9.17 45.63 -7.16
CA TRP A 668 -9.69 44.58 -8.02
C TRP A 668 -9.32 44.82 -9.48
N ASP A 669 -8.81 43.79 -10.15
CA ASP A 669 -8.72 43.69 -11.61
C ASP A 669 -9.70 42.59 -12.03
N PHE A 670 -10.70 42.90 -12.85
CA PHE A 670 -11.70 41.91 -13.25
C PHE A 670 -11.26 41.05 -14.44
N GLY A 671 -10.10 41.33 -15.04
CA GLY A 671 -9.56 40.56 -16.15
C GLY A 671 -10.12 40.91 -17.54
N ASP A 672 -11.10 41.82 -17.62
CA ASP A 672 -11.66 42.37 -18.87
C ASP A 672 -11.14 43.79 -19.20
N GLY A 673 -10.18 44.28 -18.42
CA GLY A 673 -9.63 45.64 -18.51
C GLY A 673 -10.33 46.67 -17.62
N SER A 674 -11.36 46.29 -16.88
CA SER A 674 -11.98 47.12 -15.84
C SER A 674 -11.46 46.78 -14.43
N THR A 675 -11.59 47.73 -13.50
CA THR A 675 -11.03 47.65 -12.14
C THR A 675 -12.02 48.13 -11.09
N GLY A 676 -12.03 47.50 -9.91
CA GLY A 676 -12.79 47.89 -8.73
C GLY A 676 -11.90 48.31 -7.56
N ASN A 677 -12.47 48.97 -6.56
CA ASN A 677 -11.76 49.41 -5.35
C ASN A 677 -12.64 49.22 -4.10
N GLY A 678 -12.00 48.94 -2.96
CA GLY A 678 -12.68 48.74 -1.69
C GLY A 678 -13.00 47.26 -1.40
N PRO A 679 -13.42 46.94 -0.16
CA PRO A 679 -13.60 45.55 0.27
C PRO A 679 -14.77 44.85 -0.43
N ILE A 680 -15.80 45.59 -0.87
CA ILE A 680 -16.95 45.05 -1.60
C ILE A 680 -17.12 45.82 -2.90
N THR A 681 -17.34 45.13 -4.02
CA THR A 681 -17.54 45.73 -5.35
C THR A 681 -18.44 44.85 -6.23
N ASP A 682 -19.33 45.44 -7.03
CA ASP A 682 -20.10 44.72 -8.04
C ASP A 682 -19.40 44.81 -9.41
N HIS A 683 -19.50 43.75 -10.23
CA HIS A 683 -19.11 43.78 -11.64
C HIS A 683 -20.08 43.01 -12.54
N VAL A 684 -20.06 43.29 -13.85
CA VAL A 684 -20.89 42.63 -14.86
C VAL A 684 -20.04 42.16 -16.04
N PHE A 685 -19.81 40.85 -16.11
CA PHE A 685 -19.01 40.24 -17.16
C PHE A 685 -19.79 40.07 -18.46
N ARG A 686 -19.07 40.25 -19.57
CA ARG A 686 -19.44 39.77 -20.91
C ARG A 686 -18.97 38.34 -21.13
N THR A 687 -19.39 37.72 -22.23
CA THR A 687 -18.88 36.41 -22.63
C THR A 687 -17.37 36.42 -22.79
N GLY A 688 -16.73 35.40 -22.22
CA GLY A 688 -15.28 35.27 -22.17
C GLY A 688 -14.83 34.55 -20.90
N ARG A 689 -13.53 34.27 -20.85
CA ARG A 689 -12.85 33.75 -19.65
C ARG A 689 -12.14 34.91 -18.97
N HIS A 690 -12.52 35.19 -17.74
CA HIS A 690 -12.04 36.32 -16.96
C HIS A 690 -11.24 35.81 -15.77
N THR A 691 -10.07 36.39 -15.50
CA THR A 691 -9.31 36.09 -14.27
C THR A 691 -9.38 37.31 -13.36
N VAL A 692 -10.33 37.27 -12.44
CA VAL A 692 -10.51 38.28 -11.40
C VAL A 692 -9.34 38.17 -10.43
N ARG A 693 -8.77 39.31 -10.03
CA ARG A 693 -7.69 39.40 -9.05
C ARG A 693 -8.02 40.43 -7.99
N LEU A 694 -7.88 40.05 -6.72
CA LEU A 694 -7.87 40.97 -5.60
C LEU A 694 -6.43 41.12 -5.12
N THR A 695 -5.89 42.33 -5.19
CA THR A 695 -4.66 42.69 -4.48
C THR A 695 -5.00 43.46 -3.21
N VAL A 696 -4.59 42.95 -2.06
CA VAL A 696 -4.66 43.68 -0.79
C VAL A 696 -3.31 44.29 -0.43
N THR A 697 -3.30 45.35 0.38
CA THR A 697 -2.09 45.96 0.93
C THR A 697 -2.29 46.22 2.42
N ASP A 698 -1.32 45.84 3.25
CA ASP A 698 -1.34 46.13 4.70
C ASP A 698 -0.76 47.52 5.04
N ASP A 699 -0.90 47.94 6.30
CA ASP A 699 -0.39 49.19 6.85
C ASP A 699 1.14 49.29 6.89
N THR A 700 1.86 48.19 6.68
CA THR A 700 3.32 48.17 6.47
C THR A 700 3.72 48.30 4.99
N GLY A 701 2.76 48.18 4.07
CA GLY A 701 2.94 48.28 2.63
C GLY A 701 3.14 46.93 1.92
N GLU A 702 3.10 45.82 2.66
CA GLU A 702 3.19 44.46 2.13
C GLU A 702 1.89 44.09 1.39
N LYS A 703 1.99 43.17 0.42
CA LYS A 703 0.89 42.86 -0.51
C LYS A 703 0.74 41.37 -0.79
N HIS A 704 -0.50 40.99 -1.06
CA HIS A 704 -0.85 39.67 -1.60
C HIS A 704 -1.94 39.78 -2.64
N THR A 705 -1.95 38.86 -3.61
CA THR A 705 -2.94 38.81 -4.68
C THR A 705 -3.58 37.43 -4.74
N ALA A 706 -4.89 37.36 -4.55
CA ALA A 706 -5.70 36.18 -4.83
C ALA A 706 -6.30 36.30 -6.24
N SER A 707 -6.66 35.17 -6.85
CA SER A 707 -7.29 35.11 -8.17
C SER A 707 -8.48 34.16 -8.18
N GLN A 708 -9.53 34.49 -8.95
CA GLN A 708 -10.65 33.60 -9.25
C GLN A 708 -10.93 33.64 -10.76
N VAL A 709 -11.10 32.47 -11.38
CA VAL A 709 -11.48 32.39 -12.80
C VAL A 709 -13.00 32.37 -12.93
N PHE A 710 -13.53 33.13 -13.88
CA PHE A 710 -14.93 33.10 -14.31
C PHE A 710 -15.03 32.74 -15.78
N ASP A 711 -15.72 31.64 -16.09
CA ASP A 711 -15.99 31.21 -17.47
C ASP A 711 -17.43 31.57 -17.86
N VAL A 712 -17.58 32.72 -18.53
CA VAL A 712 -18.87 33.32 -18.89
C VAL A 712 -19.24 32.95 -20.32
N LEU A 713 -20.33 32.20 -20.46
CA LEU A 713 -20.79 31.61 -21.71
C LEU A 713 -21.50 32.63 -22.61
N PRO A 714 -21.45 32.47 -23.95
CA PRO A 714 -22.32 33.20 -24.87
C PRO A 714 -23.77 32.94 -24.51
N SER A 715 -24.55 34.02 -24.40
CA SER A 715 -25.99 33.93 -24.21
C SER A 715 -26.61 33.30 -25.47
N VAL A 716 -26.86 31.98 -25.43
CA VAL A 716 -27.36 31.22 -26.60
C VAL A 716 -28.78 31.64 -26.98
N TYR A 717 -29.51 32.22 -26.02
CA TYR A 717 -30.76 32.96 -26.20
C TYR A 717 -30.75 34.11 -25.19
N PRO A 718 -31.06 35.37 -25.57
CA PRO A 718 -31.01 36.54 -24.68
C PRO A 718 -32.19 36.58 -23.70
N ASN A 719 -32.44 35.47 -23.02
CA ASN A 719 -33.56 35.29 -22.10
C ASN A 719 -33.20 35.84 -20.73
N LEU A 720 -33.74 37.02 -20.43
CA LEU A 720 -33.70 37.67 -19.13
C LEU A 720 -34.19 36.70 -18.03
N TYR A 721 -33.31 36.29 -17.12
CA TYR A 721 -33.70 35.56 -15.92
C TYR A 721 -34.40 36.51 -14.94
N LEU A 722 -35.73 36.44 -14.91
CA LEU A 722 -36.56 37.31 -14.08
C LEU A 722 -36.63 36.79 -12.62
N TYR A 723 -35.80 37.33 -11.74
CA TYR A 723 -35.95 37.15 -10.29
C TYR A 723 -37.00 38.13 -9.77
N LEU A 724 -38.10 37.63 -9.22
CA LEU A 724 -39.20 38.44 -8.67
C LEU A 724 -39.24 38.35 -7.13
N PRO A 725 -38.51 39.20 -6.40
CA PRO A 725 -38.82 39.45 -4.99
C PRO A 725 -40.19 40.14 -4.90
N PHE A 726 -41.16 39.47 -4.27
CA PHE A 726 -42.54 39.95 -4.17
C PHE A 726 -42.74 40.94 -3.00
N ASP A 727 -41.94 41.99 -2.99
CA ASP A 727 -42.03 43.16 -2.08
C ASP A 727 -42.51 44.44 -2.78
N GLY A 728 -42.98 44.31 -4.03
CA GLY A 728 -43.75 45.33 -4.76
C GLY A 728 -42.89 46.22 -5.66
N ASN A 729 -41.59 46.34 -5.38
CA ASN A 729 -40.61 46.95 -6.28
C ASN A 729 -39.37 46.05 -6.35
N SER A 730 -39.11 45.48 -7.53
CA SER A 730 -37.94 44.65 -7.80
C SER A 730 -37.00 45.38 -8.77
N LEU A 731 -35.71 45.02 -8.79
CA LEU A 731 -34.81 45.39 -9.88
C LEU A 731 -34.69 44.25 -10.88
N ASP A 732 -34.65 44.55 -12.17
CA ASP A 732 -34.27 43.59 -13.20
C ASP A 732 -32.74 43.32 -13.15
N ALA A 733 -32.25 42.42 -14.00
CA ALA A 733 -30.81 42.12 -14.11
C ALA A 733 -29.95 43.33 -14.60
N SER A 734 -30.58 44.41 -15.07
CA SER A 734 -29.92 45.67 -15.46
C SER A 734 -30.02 46.79 -14.40
N GLY A 735 -30.69 46.54 -13.27
CA GLY A 735 -30.84 47.51 -12.17
C GLY A 735 -32.03 48.48 -12.32
N LYS A 736 -33.01 48.17 -13.17
CA LYS A 736 -34.21 49.00 -13.42
C LYS A 736 -35.43 48.54 -12.62
N ASN A 737 -36.27 49.50 -12.22
CA ASN A 737 -37.45 49.25 -11.38
C ASN A 737 -38.55 48.49 -12.14
N MET A 738 -39.01 47.42 -11.52
CA MET A 738 -40.20 46.64 -11.88
C MET A 738 -41.21 46.71 -10.73
N THR A 739 -42.47 47.00 -11.04
CA THR A 739 -43.56 47.03 -10.05
C THR A 739 -44.49 45.85 -10.32
N VAL A 740 -44.55 44.90 -9.38
CA VAL A 740 -45.46 43.76 -9.46
C VAL A 740 -46.78 44.12 -8.80
N THR A 741 -47.88 43.99 -9.53
CA THR A 741 -49.24 44.25 -9.06
C THR A 741 -50.10 43.01 -9.18
N SER A 742 -51.01 42.81 -8.23
CA SER A 742 -51.94 41.67 -8.17
C SER A 742 -53.36 42.15 -7.92
N ASP A 743 -54.34 41.41 -8.42
CA ASP A 743 -55.76 41.68 -8.18
C ASP A 743 -56.23 41.30 -6.75
N GLU A 744 -57.40 41.79 -6.35
CA GLU A 744 -57.99 41.55 -5.03
C GLU A 744 -58.13 40.05 -4.74
N GLY A 745 -57.63 39.62 -3.58
CA GLY A 745 -57.76 38.23 -3.11
C GLY A 745 -56.54 37.36 -3.33
N THR A 746 -55.46 37.91 -3.88
CA THR A 746 -54.14 37.24 -3.96
C THR A 746 -53.57 37.08 -2.54
N ILE A 747 -53.26 35.85 -2.13
CA ILE A 747 -52.73 35.56 -0.79
C ILE A 747 -51.22 35.30 -0.90
N PHE A 748 -50.43 36.13 -0.22
CA PHE A 748 -48.99 35.96 -0.09
C PHE A 748 -48.67 35.07 1.12
N GLU A 749 -47.86 34.04 0.93
CA GLU A 749 -47.44 33.13 1.99
C GLU A 749 -45.92 33.01 2.06
N ASN A 750 -45.36 33.15 3.26
CA ASN A 750 -43.94 32.84 3.50
C ASN A 750 -43.76 31.31 3.50
N SER A 751 -42.77 30.84 2.74
CA SER A 751 -42.29 29.45 2.75
C SER A 751 -40.80 29.41 3.08
N SER A 752 -40.25 28.22 3.33
CA SER A 752 -38.81 28.01 3.58
C SER A 752 -37.89 28.37 2.40
N TYR A 753 -38.46 28.65 1.21
CA TYR A 753 -37.72 29.05 0.01
C TYR A 753 -38.12 30.46 -0.49
N GLY A 754 -38.72 31.28 0.38
CA GLY A 754 -39.18 32.64 0.05
C GLY A 754 -40.70 32.77 0.00
N ARG A 755 -41.21 33.90 -0.51
CA ARG A 755 -42.65 34.17 -0.63
C ARG A 755 -43.26 33.45 -1.84
N SER A 756 -44.43 32.84 -1.63
CA SER A 756 -45.25 32.22 -2.67
C SER A 756 -46.60 32.92 -2.79
N ILE A 757 -47.24 32.76 -3.95
CA ILE A 757 -48.58 33.31 -4.23
C ILE A 757 -49.59 32.16 -4.31
N ARG A 758 -50.67 32.25 -3.54
CA ARG A 758 -51.88 31.45 -3.75
C ARG A 758 -52.99 32.32 -4.36
N PHE A 759 -53.42 31.95 -5.56
CA PHE A 759 -54.60 32.53 -6.21
C PHE A 759 -55.88 32.08 -5.49
N ASN A 760 -56.74 33.03 -5.13
CA ASN A 760 -58.10 32.70 -4.71
C ASN A 760 -58.93 32.40 -5.96
N ASN A 761 -59.31 31.13 -6.16
CA ASN A 761 -60.03 30.62 -7.33
C ASN A 761 -61.33 31.40 -7.68
N ASN A 762 -61.91 32.13 -6.72
CA ASN A 762 -63.13 32.91 -6.90
C ASN A 762 -62.89 34.41 -7.14
N LYS A 763 -61.67 34.91 -6.99
CA LYS A 763 -61.36 36.36 -7.01
C LYS A 763 -60.16 36.74 -7.86
N SER A 764 -59.05 35.99 -7.75
CA SER A 764 -57.81 36.32 -8.45
C SER A 764 -57.73 35.64 -9.82
N ARG A 765 -57.33 36.41 -10.83
CA ARG A 765 -57.28 36.01 -12.24
C ARG A 765 -55.92 36.26 -12.88
N ALA A 766 -55.13 37.21 -12.39
CA ALA A 766 -53.82 37.53 -12.96
C ALA A 766 -52.81 38.13 -11.95
N VAL A 767 -51.53 38.05 -12.30
CA VAL A 767 -50.46 38.91 -11.77
C VAL A 767 -49.97 39.76 -12.94
N SER A 768 -49.80 41.06 -12.72
CA SER A 768 -49.36 42.02 -13.73
C SER A 768 -48.02 42.63 -13.33
N VAL A 769 -47.00 42.46 -14.16
CA VAL A 769 -45.69 43.08 -13.99
C VAL A 769 -45.63 44.34 -14.84
N SER A 770 -45.41 45.50 -14.22
CA SER A 770 -45.16 46.76 -14.91
C SER A 770 -43.67 47.04 -14.88
N HIS A 771 -43.08 47.33 -16.03
CA HIS A 771 -41.67 47.70 -16.18
C HIS A 771 -41.56 49.20 -16.44
N SER A 772 -40.50 49.87 -15.93
CA SER A 772 -40.39 51.34 -16.01
C SER A 772 -40.07 51.88 -17.40
N ASP A 773 -39.52 51.05 -18.29
CA ASP A 773 -39.46 51.30 -19.74
C ASP A 773 -40.48 50.42 -20.48
N TYR A 774 -41.03 50.93 -21.58
CA TYR A 774 -41.76 50.13 -22.55
C TYR A 774 -40.89 48.96 -23.05
N LEU A 775 -41.52 47.82 -23.35
CA LEU A 775 -40.86 46.61 -23.87
C LEU A 775 -40.46 46.75 -25.35
N ASP A 776 -40.03 47.94 -25.74
CA ASP A 776 -39.76 48.33 -27.12
C ASP A 776 -38.56 47.55 -27.68
N GLY A 777 -38.79 46.85 -28.80
CA GLY A 777 -37.80 45.99 -29.46
C GLY A 777 -37.94 44.50 -29.16
N LEU A 778 -38.94 44.07 -28.39
CA LEU A 778 -39.29 42.66 -28.20
C LEU A 778 -40.56 42.31 -28.99
N ASP A 779 -40.39 41.72 -30.17
CA ASP A 779 -41.50 41.23 -31.01
C ASP A 779 -42.22 40.00 -30.38
N GLU A 780 -41.60 39.33 -29.40
CA GLU A 780 -42.15 38.17 -28.70
C GLU A 780 -41.62 38.08 -27.25
N ILE A 781 -42.44 37.60 -26.30
CA ILE A 781 -42.05 37.33 -24.91
C ILE A 781 -42.58 35.94 -24.52
N THR A 782 -41.72 35.12 -23.92
CA THR A 782 -42.09 33.80 -23.36
C THR A 782 -41.85 33.77 -21.84
N ILE A 783 -42.87 33.36 -21.08
CA ILE A 783 -42.80 33.16 -19.62
C ILE A 783 -43.10 31.69 -19.31
N SER A 784 -42.34 31.05 -18.43
CA SER A 784 -42.43 29.60 -18.12
C SER A 784 -42.52 29.34 -16.61
N PHE A 785 -43.23 28.27 -16.20
CA PHE A 785 -43.45 27.94 -14.78
C PHE A 785 -43.49 26.42 -14.50
N PHE A 786 -43.32 26.03 -13.23
CA PHE A 786 -43.23 24.63 -12.73
C PHE A 786 -44.28 24.33 -11.63
N ALA A 787 -44.63 23.05 -11.39
CA ALA A 787 -45.51 22.53 -10.32
C ALA A 787 -45.57 20.96 -10.24
N LYS A 788 -46.72 20.27 -10.04
CA LYS A 788 -46.81 18.80 -9.80
C LYS A 788 -48.24 18.19 -9.93
N LYS A 789 -48.33 16.86 -10.13
CA LYS A 789 -49.57 16.04 -10.06
C LYS A 789 -49.47 14.93 -9.01
N ASP A 790 -50.44 14.87 -8.08
CA ASP A 790 -50.42 13.91 -6.96
C ASP A 790 -51.51 12.79 -7.03
N LYS A 791 -52.53 12.88 -7.91
CA LYS A 791 -53.55 11.82 -8.10
C LYS A 791 -54.02 11.69 -9.56
N LYS A 792 -54.55 10.51 -9.91
CA LYS A 792 -55.26 10.28 -11.17
C LYS A 792 -56.61 11.01 -11.13
N ASP A 793 -57.01 11.58 -12.26
CA ASP A 793 -58.28 12.28 -12.49
C ASP A 793 -58.57 13.54 -11.65
N THR A 794 -57.53 14.16 -11.06
CA THR A 794 -57.55 15.55 -10.58
C THR A 794 -56.74 16.48 -11.49
N ALA A 795 -57.01 17.79 -11.45
CA ALA A 795 -56.18 18.79 -12.11
C ALA A 795 -54.72 18.69 -11.65
N ALA A 796 -53.79 18.87 -12.58
CA ALA A 796 -52.39 19.05 -12.27
C ALA A 796 -52.11 20.54 -12.07
N ASN A 797 -51.33 20.90 -11.05
CA ASN A 797 -50.57 22.12 -11.17
C ASN A 797 -49.44 21.79 -12.17
N VAL A 798 -49.24 22.59 -13.22
CA VAL A 798 -48.45 22.26 -14.43
C VAL A 798 -47.33 21.23 -14.25
N VAL A 799 -46.18 21.63 -13.68
CA VAL A 799 -44.84 21.11 -14.03
C VAL A 799 -44.58 21.22 -15.54
N ASN A 800 -43.53 21.96 -15.89
CA ASN A 800 -42.99 21.92 -17.24
C ASN A 800 -42.86 20.45 -17.67
N LYS A 801 -43.37 20.06 -18.84
CA LYS A 801 -42.93 20.70 -20.08
C LYS A 801 -43.87 20.44 -21.28
N HIS A 802 -43.72 21.30 -22.29
CA HIS A 802 -44.08 21.07 -23.70
C HIS A 802 -45.57 20.99 -24.08
N THR A 803 -46.23 22.15 -24.13
CA THR A 803 -46.92 22.62 -25.35
C THR A 803 -46.89 24.15 -25.34
N VAL A 804 -46.25 24.76 -26.35
CA VAL A 804 -46.32 26.21 -26.59
C VAL A 804 -47.56 26.45 -27.44
N TYR A 805 -48.46 27.33 -26.98
CA TYR A 805 -49.41 28.00 -27.86
C TYR A 805 -48.81 29.34 -28.25
N SER A 806 -48.55 29.54 -29.53
CA SER A 806 -48.07 30.82 -30.07
C SER A 806 -49.24 31.80 -30.17
N VAL A 807 -49.34 32.72 -29.21
CA VAL A 807 -50.34 33.80 -29.26
C VAL A 807 -49.76 34.98 -30.04
N SER A 808 -50.18 35.15 -31.30
CA SER A 808 -49.83 36.36 -32.06
C SER A 808 -50.74 37.52 -31.64
N ILE A 809 -50.19 38.51 -30.94
CA ILE A 809 -50.90 39.74 -30.61
C ILE A 809 -50.80 40.70 -31.80
N THR A 810 -51.95 41.06 -32.38
CA THR A 810 -52.03 42.13 -33.38
C THR A 810 -52.62 43.39 -32.75
N ALA A 811 -52.57 44.53 -33.45
CA ALA A 811 -53.06 45.82 -32.97
C ALA A 811 -54.54 45.86 -32.54
N ASN A 812 -55.32 44.81 -32.80
CA ASN A 812 -56.73 44.68 -32.43
C ASN A 812 -57.01 43.63 -31.34
N GLY A 813 -55.97 43.07 -30.70
CA GLY A 813 -56.11 42.14 -29.57
C GLY A 813 -55.73 40.68 -29.87
N ILE A 814 -56.09 39.81 -28.92
CA ILE A 814 -55.67 38.40 -28.85
C ILE A 814 -56.49 37.54 -29.82
N SER A 815 -55.81 36.74 -30.65
CA SER A 815 -56.42 35.59 -31.34
C SER A 815 -55.42 34.44 -31.47
N GLY A 816 -55.82 33.24 -31.06
CA GLY A 816 -55.00 32.02 -31.07
C GLY A 816 -54.53 31.67 -29.67
#